data_AF-A0A2E5ANY0-F1
#
_entry.id   AF-A0A2E5ANY0-F1
#
_cell.length_a   1.000
_cell.length_b   1.000
_cell.length_c   1.000
_cell.angle_alpha   90.00
_cell.angle_beta   90.00
_cell.angle_gamma   90.00
#
_symmetry.space_group_name_H-M   'P 1'
#
loop_
_entity.id
_entity.type
_entity.pdbx_description
1 polymer ?
#
loop_
_entity_poly.entity_id
_entity_poly.type
_entity_poly.pdbx_seq_one_letter_code
_entity_poly.pdbx_strand_id
1 'polypeptide(L)'
;MINSLDKIIQDAVDRGVLQKLTSDEQIISSEVHIDGIKYLNFGSCSYLGLEHSKLLKEAVKNATEKYGTQFSTSRTYLSIGLYEELESSLYKMFQKPALVTASTTLGHLSALPILVEEGDVVILDLQVHSSIQMSAQLLKANKIPIHIIPHNDMAALEKKIKLLQEKANKIWYMADGVYSMYGDFAPLKKIQSLLNRYKKLHLYIDDAHGMGWTGDQGIGYVRSQMEHHDKMILATSLNKSFAASGGVLLFPNKEMYRKVKNCGSTMIFSGPIQPPMLGAGIASAKLHQSDEFKDLQDEFEQKITFTNHKLSVLGLPQYARTNSPLFFIPVGLPTMVLNIIERMKRKGYYLNSAGFPATPMKKGGLRFMINNNHTIEDIDQMLTTLQQEYIVGLHAEGSSPEEVTKQFKIAPFINPTFKKQIHKKENWQIFKEYQLSSIKEIDSEEWNALFSKHGSNVHQNLKQLEQVFKGNKELENNWEIKYHTIRDTEGNIVLASVYTIALMMDDLLAEKTLSGKIKELRKKDRLYLTSKNILTGTPFTKGKSIYIDYENKHWKEALKSHVNLLQDIADKNNVSNILLREFCRDQKTSIEGILMNLGLLEVQLPHNLVVDDMTWENTNDLMSRLSQKYRYSLRKEILKREGQFEVEFKRPTGKHEQEYTFELYKNVHSQSTEISVFELPYKLFQKMYADPSYDFIYLYLKEASEKPVAVMMSQIIDNIYNAQLVGLDYNYAREYGCYKQILYQTVKRAKYLGCEKIDLAYTADMEKKKVGAKPKDNFGFAMALEHDSYVEMQSLK
;
A
#
# COMPACT_ATOMS: atom_id res chain seq x y z
N MET A 1 7.33 -4.70 -3.03
CA MET A 1 6.47 -4.95 -1.86
C MET A 1 7.06 -6.00 -0.93
N ILE A 2 7.25 -7.26 -1.35
CA ILE A 2 7.82 -8.32 -0.47
C ILE A 2 9.19 -7.92 0.08
N ASN A 3 10.12 -7.45 -0.76
CA ASN A 3 11.44 -6.99 -0.28
C ASN A 3 11.35 -5.82 0.71
N SER A 4 10.36 -4.94 0.55
CA SER A 4 10.12 -3.83 1.47
C SER A 4 9.59 -4.33 2.81
N LEU A 5 8.65 -5.28 2.78
CA LEU A 5 8.14 -5.95 3.97
C LEU A 5 9.26 -6.69 4.71
N ASP A 6 10.05 -7.47 3.98
CA ASP A 6 11.21 -8.19 4.51
C ASP A 6 12.18 -7.24 5.23
N LYS A 7 12.54 -6.10 4.61
CA LYS A 7 13.36 -5.06 5.26
C LYS A 7 12.71 -4.48 6.53
N ILE A 8 11.40 -4.22 6.54
CA ILE A 8 10.69 -3.71 7.72
C ILE A 8 10.74 -4.73 8.86
N ILE A 9 10.49 -6.00 8.55
CA ILE A 9 10.52 -7.09 9.53
C ILE A 9 11.96 -7.31 10.02
N GLN A 10 12.95 -7.27 9.14
CA GLN A 10 14.36 -7.42 9.50
C GLN A 10 14.82 -6.29 10.44
N ASP A 11 14.47 -5.03 10.19
CA ASP A 11 14.78 -3.92 11.13
C ASP A 11 14.18 -4.17 12.52
N ALA A 12 12.95 -4.69 12.58
CA ALA A 12 12.32 -5.03 13.85
C ALA A 12 12.96 -6.25 14.54
N VAL A 13 13.50 -7.21 13.77
CA VAL A 13 14.28 -8.34 14.29
C VAL A 13 15.63 -7.87 14.82
N ASP A 14 16.34 -7.02 14.08
CA ASP A 14 17.65 -6.47 14.45
C ASP A 14 17.55 -5.61 15.73
N ARG A 15 16.42 -4.93 15.95
CA ARG A 15 16.08 -4.22 17.19
C ARG A 15 15.62 -5.13 18.33
N GLY A 16 15.54 -6.45 18.11
CA GLY A 16 15.10 -7.43 19.11
C GLY A 16 13.62 -7.32 19.49
N VAL A 17 12.78 -6.78 18.62
CA VAL A 17 11.35 -6.55 18.87
C VAL A 17 10.48 -7.69 18.34
N LEU A 18 10.77 -8.22 17.14
CA LEU A 18 9.99 -9.26 16.48
C LEU A 18 10.74 -10.60 16.38
N GLN A 19 10.00 -11.67 16.07
CA GLN A 19 10.49 -13.05 15.89
C GLN A 19 11.33 -13.58 17.06
N LYS A 20 10.95 -13.20 18.28
CA LYS A 20 11.57 -13.68 19.51
C LYS A 20 10.99 -15.02 19.93
N LEU A 21 11.81 -15.80 20.62
CA LEU A 21 11.44 -17.08 21.19
C LEU A 21 11.25 -16.93 22.70
N THR A 22 10.27 -17.67 23.25
CA THR A 22 10.10 -17.79 24.69
C THR A 22 11.25 -18.61 25.28
N SER A 23 11.81 -18.20 26.40
CA SER A 23 12.82 -18.96 27.16
C SER A 23 12.24 -19.80 28.30
N ASP A 24 10.92 -19.80 28.45
CA ASP A 24 10.20 -20.53 29.51
C ASP A 24 10.20 -22.05 29.32
N GLU A 25 10.53 -22.80 30.37
CA GLU A 25 10.23 -24.25 30.46
C GLU A 25 8.74 -24.49 30.81
N GLN A 26 8.11 -23.51 31.49
CA GLN A 26 6.69 -23.49 31.83
C GLN A 26 6.14 -22.07 31.65
N ILE A 27 5.07 -21.93 30.87
CA ILE A 27 4.44 -20.63 30.62
C ILE A 27 3.47 -20.31 31.78
N ILE A 28 3.67 -19.16 32.41
CA ILE A 28 2.74 -18.57 33.39
C ILE A 28 1.81 -17.61 32.64
N SER A 29 0.52 -17.62 32.99
CA SER A 29 -0.56 -17.11 32.14
C SER A 29 -0.53 -15.60 31.83
N SER A 30 0.06 -14.78 32.70
CA SER A 30 0.21 -13.33 32.51
C SER A 30 1.62 -12.91 32.11
N GLU A 31 2.58 -13.83 32.03
CA GLU A 31 4.01 -13.51 31.88
C GLU A 31 4.63 -14.21 30.67
N VAL A 32 5.75 -13.67 30.19
CA VAL A 32 6.56 -14.29 29.15
C VAL A 32 8.04 -13.99 29.40
N HIS A 33 8.91 -14.98 29.28
CA HIS A 33 10.35 -14.77 29.32
C HIS A 33 10.92 -14.79 27.90
N ILE A 34 11.68 -13.75 27.54
CA ILE A 34 12.36 -13.62 26.26
C ILE A 34 13.83 -13.31 26.55
N ASP A 35 14.73 -14.10 25.99
CA ASP A 35 16.17 -14.02 26.26
C ASP A 35 16.51 -14.05 27.76
N GLY A 36 15.76 -14.85 28.55
CA GLY A 36 15.92 -14.94 30.02
C GLY A 36 15.38 -13.74 30.81
N ILE A 37 14.81 -12.74 30.14
CA ILE A 37 14.20 -11.57 30.79
C ILE A 37 12.69 -11.78 30.88
N LYS A 38 12.14 -11.56 32.07
CA LYS A 38 10.71 -11.64 32.36
C LYS A 38 9.96 -10.38 31.92
N TYR A 39 8.82 -10.55 31.27
CA TYR A 39 7.89 -9.49 30.89
C TYR A 39 6.46 -9.83 31.27
N LEU A 40 5.66 -8.83 31.63
CA LEU A 40 4.21 -8.95 31.73
C LEU A 40 3.60 -8.88 30.32
N ASN A 41 2.77 -9.87 29.98
CA ASN A 41 2.37 -10.17 28.61
C ASN A 41 0.98 -9.62 28.25
N PHE A 42 0.96 -8.43 27.66
CA PHE A 42 -0.23 -7.85 27.03
C PHE A 42 -0.30 -8.15 25.52
N GLY A 43 0.46 -9.13 25.04
CA GLY A 43 0.50 -9.56 23.64
C GLY A 43 -0.43 -10.73 23.31
N SER A 44 -1.05 -11.36 24.32
CA SER A 44 -1.89 -12.56 24.16
C SER A 44 -3.31 -12.25 23.68
N CYS A 45 -3.84 -13.08 22.76
CA CYS A 45 -5.25 -13.05 22.36
C CYS A 45 -6.13 -14.03 23.18
N SER A 46 -5.60 -14.65 24.24
CA SER A 46 -6.41 -15.44 25.17
C SER A 46 -7.05 -14.53 26.21
N TYR A 47 -8.21 -13.98 25.87
CA TYR A 47 -8.89 -12.96 26.70
C TYR A 47 -9.36 -13.50 28.06
N LEU A 48 -9.90 -14.70 28.10
CA LEU A 48 -10.33 -15.32 29.36
C LEU A 48 -9.26 -16.18 30.03
N GLY A 49 -8.10 -16.41 29.39
CA GLY A 49 -6.99 -17.15 29.99
C GLY A 49 -7.27 -18.64 30.27
N LEU A 50 -8.24 -19.23 29.59
CA LEU A 50 -8.78 -20.57 29.89
C LEU A 50 -7.79 -21.71 29.61
N GLU A 51 -6.71 -21.49 28.85
CA GLU A 51 -5.70 -22.49 28.51
C GLU A 51 -4.97 -23.05 29.74
N HIS A 52 -5.02 -22.33 30.86
CA HIS A 52 -4.47 -22.79 32.14
C HIS A 52 -5.49 -23.51 33.02
N SER A 53 -6.77 -23.53 32.64
CA SER A 53 -7.86 -24.18 33.38
C SER A 53 -7.57 -25.66 33.62
N LYS A 54 -7.75 -26.09 34.87
CA LYS A 54 -7.64 -27.51 35.25
C LYS A 54 -8.63 -28.37 34.46
N LEU A 55 -9.85 -27.88 34.24
CA LEU A 55 -10.89 -28.59 33.50
C LEU A 55 -10.44 -28.92 32.07
N LEU A 56 -9.89 -27.94 31.36
CA LEU A 56 -9.43 -28.11 29.98
C LEU A 56 -8.20 -29.02 29.92
N LYS A 57 -7.24 -28.84 30.82
CA LYS A 57 -6.04 -29.71 30.89
C LYS A 57 -6.38 -31.18 31.14
N GLU A 58 -7.31 -31.45 32.07
CA GLU A 58 -7.77 -32.82 32.31
C GLU A 58 -8.52 -33.39 31.10
N ALA A 59 -9.32 -32.58 30.39
CA ALA A 59 -9.97 -33.02 29.17
C ALA A 59 -8.98 -33.36 28.04
N VAL A 60 -7.90 -32.59 27.89
CA VAL A 60 -6.79 -32.87 26.96
C VAL A 60 -6.12 -34.20 27.32
N LYS A 61 -5.76 -34.41 28.60
CA LYS A 61 -5.16 -35.67 29.08
C LYS A 61 -6.07 -36.86 28.81
N ASN A 62 -7.35 -36.76 29.20
CA ASN A 62 -8.32 -37.84 29.01
C ASN A 62 -8.54 -38.18 27.53
N ALA A 63 -8.63 -37.18 26.66
CA ALA A 63 -8.74 -37.42 25.23
C ALA A 63 -7.46 -38.03 24.64
N THR A 64 -6.28 -37.66 25.16
CA THR A 64 -5.00 -38.27 24.79
C THR A 64 -4.96 -39.75 25.16
N GLU A 65 -5.34 -40.10 26.39
CA GLU A 65 -5.37 -41.49 26.86
C GLU A 65 -6.36 -42.35 26.07
N LYS A 66 -7.54 -41.80 25.73
CA LYS A 66 -8.62 -42.55 25.07
C LYS A 66 -8.47 -42.68 23.56
N TYR A 67 -7.92 -41.65 22.89
CA TYR A 67 -7.92 -41.54 21.43
C TYR A 67 -6.54 -41.32 20.81
N GLY A 68 -5.50 -41.22 21.63
CA GLY A 68 -4.14 -40.89 21.19
C GLY A 68 -3.94 -39.42 20.87
N THR A 69 -2.70 -39.07 20.50
CA THR A 69 -2.32 -37.70 20.13
C THR A 69 -2.85 -37.28 18.76
N GLN A 70 -3.16 -38.24 17.89
CA GLN A 70 -3.57 -37.98 16.51
C GLN A 70 -4.53 -39.07 16.00
N PHE A 71 -5.53 -38.64 15.22
CA PHE A 71 -6.40 -39.53 14.45
C PHE A 71 -6.16 -39.30 12.96
N SER A 72 -5.26 -40.09 12.37
CA SER A 72 -4.69 -39.87 11.03
C SER A 72 -5.62 -40.27 9.87
N THR A 73 -6.85 -39.76 9.86
CA THR A 73 -7.83 -39.99 8.79
C THR A 73 -8.46 -38.68 8.36
N SER A 74 -8.61 -38.47 7.04
CA SER A 74 -9.39 -37.34 6.55
C SER A 74 -10.86 -37.47 6.97
N ARG A 75 -11.43 -36.36 7.41
CA ARG A 75 -12.80 -36.30 7.95
C ARG A 75 -13.88 -36.76 6.98
N THR A 76 -13.61 -36.69 5.66
CA THR A 76 -14.53 -37.18 4.63
C THR A 76 -14.68 -38.69 4.64
N TYR A 77 -13.62 -39.44 4.96
CA TYR A 77 -13.71 -40.90 5.07
C TYR A 77 -14.24 -41.33 6.43
N LEU A 78 -13.67 -40.75 7.49
CA LEU A 78 -14.03 -41.09 8.86
C LEU A 78 -13.65 -39.95 9.80
N SER A 79 -14.58 -39.54 10.65
CA SER A 79 -14.34 -38.56 11.71
C SER A 79 -14.43 -39.23 13.08
N ILE A 80 -13.56 -38.83 14.01
CA ILE A 80 -13.68 -39.21 15.42
C ILE A 80 -14.94 -38.59 16.03
N GLY A 81 -15.63 -39.35 16.89
CA GLY A 81 -16.90 -38.92 17.51
C GLY A 81 -16.83 -37.62 18.32
N LEU A 82 -15.64 -37.21 18.76
CA LEU A 82 -15.44 -35.94 19.47
C LEU A 82 -15.86 -34.70 18.66
N TYR A 83 -15.83 -34.76 17.32
CA TYR A 83 -16.37 -33.69 16.49
C TYR A 83 -17.88 -33.51 16.69
N GLU A 84 -18.62 -34.61 16.74
CA GLU A 84 -20.08 -34.57 16.92
C GLU A 84 -20.45 -34.06 18.31
N GLU A 85 -19.72 -34.48 19.36
CA GLU A 85 -19.93 -33.98 20.72
C GLU A 85 -19.66 -32.46 20.81
N LEU A 86 -18.58 -32.00 20.19
CA LEU A 86 -18.23 -30.58 20.14
C LEU A 86 -19.26 -29.77 19.33
N GLU A 87 -19.58 -30.20 18.11
CA GLU A 87 -20.58 -29.53 17.25
C GLU A 87 -21.96 -29.50 17.91
N SER A 88 -22.34 -30.54 18.65
CA SER A 88 -23.59 -30.57 19.43
C SER A 88 -23.58 -29.60 20.59
N SER A 89 -22.45 -29.45 21.29
CA SER A 89 -22.32 -28.49 22.39
C SER A 89 -22.36 -27.05 21.87
N LEU A 90 -21.68 -26.78 20.75
CA LEU A 90 -21.74 -25.49 20.06
C LEU A 90 -23.14 -25.19 19.53
N TYR A 91 -23.87 -26.19 19.03
CA TYR A 91 -25.26 -26.02 18.63
C TYR A 91 -26.13 -25.57 19.81
N LYS A 92 -25.91 -26.09 21.03
CA LYS A 92 -26.65 -25.65 22.23
C LYS A 92 -26.35 -24.20 22.59
N MET A 93 -25.12 -23.74 22.42
CA MET A 93 -24.74 -22.35 22.68
C MET A 93 -25.33 -21.40 21.63
N PHE A 94 -25.14 -21.72 20.35
CA PHE A 94 -25.45 -20.80 19.24
C PHE A 94 -26.85 -20.96 18.65
N GLN A 95 -27.52 -22.08 18.94
CA GLN A 95 -28.84 -22.45 18.39
C GLN A 95 -28.86 -22.45 16.85
N LYS A 96 -27.72 -22.78 16.22
CA LYS A 96 -27.52 -22.83 14.77
C LYS A 96 -26.59 -23.98 14.39
N PRO A 97 -26.75 -24.58 13.18
CA PRO A 97 -25.82 -25.60 12.68
C PRO A 97 -24.37 -25.10 12.73
N ALA A 98 -23.55 -25.78 13.53
CA ALA A 98 -22.14 -25.45 13.77
C ALA A 98 -21.24 -26.48 13.08
N LEU A 99 -20.30 -26.01 12.26
CA LEU A 99 -19.26 -26.83 11.65
C LEU A 99 -17.91 -26.47 12.25
N VAL A 100 -17.27 -27.43 12.92
CA VAL A 100 -15.91 -27.25 13.44
C VAL A 100 -14.92 -27.44 12.30
N THR A 101 -13.89 -26.61 12.25
CA THR A 101 -12.85 -26.57 11.20
C THR A 101 -11.47 -26.53 11.84
N ALA A 102 -10.43 -27.04 11.16
CA ALA A 102 -9.09 -27.16 11.73
C ALA A 102 -8.45 -25.82 12.16
N SER A 103 -8.85 -24.72 11.52
CA SER A 103 -8.59 -23.35 11.95
C SER A 103 -9.62 -22.43 11.29
N THR A 104 -9.80 -21.21 11.82
CA THR A 104 -10.69 -20.20 11.21
C THR A 104 -10.30 -19.92 9.75
N THR A 105 -9.00 -19.83 9.45
CA THR A 105 -8.47 -19.68 8.08
C THR A 105 -8.89 -20.82 7.16
N LEU A 106 -8.69 -22.07 7.58
CA LEU A 106 -9.12 -23.24 6.80
C LEU A 106 -10.64 -23.30 6.68
N GLY A 107 -11.37 -22.80 7.67
CA GLY A 107 -12.82 -22.63 7.61
C GLY A 107 -13.25 -21.71 6.47
N HIS A 108 -12.68 -20.51 6.34
CA HIS A 108 -13.01 -19.63 5.22
C HIS A 108 -12.68 -20.27 3.86
N LEU A 109 -11.52 -20.92 3.76
CA LEU A 109 -11.08 -21.62 2.56
C LEU A 109 -12.01 -22.79 2.18
N SER A 110 -12.62 -23.48 3.16
CA SER A 110 -13.64 -24.51 2.89
C SER A 110 -14.97 -23.92 2.42
N ALA A 111 -15.37 -22.80 3.02
CA ALA A 111 -16.75 -22.32 2.92
C ALA A 111 -16.96 -21.41 1.73
N LEU A 112 -16.09 -20.42 1.55
CA LEU A 112 -16.30 -19.36 0.56
C LEU A 112 -16.42 -19.89 -0.87
N PRO A 113 -15.55 -20.81 -1.36
CA PRO A 113 -15.68 -21.38 -2.70
C PRO A 113 -16.95 -22.22 -2.93
N ILE A 114 -17.60 -22.67 -1.85
CA ILE A 114 -18.81 -23.50 -1.92
C ILE A 114 -20.09 -22.67 -1.78
N LEU A 115 -20.00 -21.55 -1.05
CA LEU A 115 -21.11 -20.64 -0.77
C LEU A 115 -21.31 -19.58 -1.84
N VAL A 116 -20.21 -19.10 -2.44
CA VAL A 116 -20.22 -18.08 -3.48
C VAL A 116 -20.20 -18.76 -4.84
N GLU A 117 -21.27 -18.59 -5.61
CA GLU A 117 -21.49 -19.31 -6.87
C GLU A 117 -21.26 -18.42 -8.08
N GLU A 118 -21.21 -19.02 -9.28
CA GLU A 118 -21.15 -18.25 -10.51
C GLU A 118 -22.33 -17.27 -10.62
N GLY A 119 -22.04 -16.03 -11.00
CA GLY A 119 -23.02 -14.94 -11.03
C GLY A 119 -23.21 -14.21 -9.69
N ASP A 120 -22.62 -14.68 -8.59
CA ASP A 120 -22.51 -13.88 -7.35
C ASP A 120 -21.44 -12.81 -7.46
N VAL A 121 -21.47 -11.88 -6.50
CA VAL A 121 -20.49 -10.80 -6.32
C VAL A 121 -20.06 -10.73 -4.87
N VAL A 122 -18.81 -10.33 -4.63
CA VAL A 122 -18.28 -10.10 -3.28
C VAL A 122 -17.95 -8.62 -3.08
N ILE A 123 -18.30 -8.11 -1.90
CA ILE A 123 -17.89 -6.80 -1.40
C ILE A 123 -17.12 -7.04 -0.09
N LEU A 124 -15.85 -6.66 -0.03
CA LEU A 124 -15.00 -6.78 1.14
C LEU A 124 -14.90 -5.42 1.85
N ASP A 125 -14.99 -5.43 3.18
CA ASP A 125 -14.43 -4.34 3.98
C ASP A 125 -12.90 -4.31 3.80
N LEU A 126 -12.33 -3.11 3.63
CA LEU A 126 -10.89 -2.93 3.45
C LEU A 126 -10.03 -3.59 4.54
N GLN A 127 -10.51 -3.64 5.78
CA GLN A 127 -9.79 -4.19 6.92
C GLN A 127 -10.22 -5.61 7.31
N VAL A 128 -11.08 -6.27 6.52
CA VAL A 128 -11.46 -7.67 6.77
C VAL A 128 -10.22 -8.55 6.88
N HIS A 129 -10.24 -9.54 7.77
CA HIS A 129 -9.07 -10.34 8.09
C HIS A 129 -8.41 -10.95 6.83
N SER A 130 -7.07 -11.04 6.84
CA SER A 130 -6.27 -11.49 5.70
C SER A 130 -6.65 -12.88 5.19
N SER A 131 -7.15 -13.77 6.05
CA SER A 131 -7.64 -15.10 5.65
C SER A 131 -8.90 -15.06 4.79
N ILE A 132 -9.78 -14.08 4.99
CA ILE A 132 -10.92 -13.82 4.09
C ILE A 132 -10.41 -13.23 2.77
N GLN A 133 -9.49 -12.25 2.83
CA GLN A 133 -8.89 -11.67 1.62
C GLN A 133 -8.17 -12.74 0.77
N MET A 134 -7.45 -13.66 1.40
CA MET A 134 -6.80 -14.81 0.76
C MET A 134 -7.84 -15.74 0.11
N SER A 135 -8.93 -16.04 0.81
CA SER A 135 -10.02 -16.86 0.26
C SER A 135 -10.73 -16.17 -0.91
N ALA A 136 -10.86 -14.85 -0.87
CA ALA A 136 -11.42 -14.06 -1.98
C ALA A 136 -10.54 -14.14 -3.25
N GLN A 137 -9.22 -14.37 -3.14
CA GLN A 137 -8.37 -14.62 -4.31
C GLN A 137 -8.76 -15.91 -5.04
N LEU A 138 -9.20 -16.95 -4.31
CA LEU A 138 -9.71 -18.18 -4.93
C LEU A 138 -11.01 -17.92 -5.69
N LEU A 139 -11.90 -17.09 -5.13
CA LEU A 139 -13.14 -16.67 -5.79
C LEU A 139 -12.83 -15.88 -7.07
N LYS A 140 -11.85 -14.97 -6.99
CA LYS A 140 -11.37 -14.20 -8.14
C LYS A 140 -10.81 -15.07 -9.25
N ALA A 141 -10.06 -16.12 -8.92
CA ALA A 141 -9.57 -17.11 -9.88
C ALA A 141 -10.73 -17.83 -10.61
N ASN A 142 -11.87 -18.01 -9.93
CA ASN A 142 -13.12 -18.53 -10.49
C ASN A 142 -13.99 -17.45 -11.15
N LYS A 143 -13.41 -16.29 -11.50
CA LYS A 143 -14.07 -15.15 -12.18
C LYS A 143 -15.23 -14.51 -11.40
N ILE A 144 -15.29 -14.70 -10.08
CA ILE A 144 -16.23 -13.97 -9.23
C ILE A 144 -15.73 -12.52 -9.08
N PRO A 145 -16.56 -11.50 -9.38
CA PRO A 145 -16.14 -10.12 -9.21
C PRO A 145 -16.02 -9.77 -7.72
N ILE A 146 -14.88 -9.21 -7.35
CA ILE A 146 -14.57 -8.76 -5.99
C ILE A 146 -14.48 -7.23 -5.99
N HIS A 147 -15.24 -6.60 -5.13
CA HIS A 147 -15.16 -5.17 -4.83
C HIS A 147 -14.68 -4.98 -3.40
N ILE A 148 -13.92 -3.94 -3.15
CA ILE A 148 -13.50 -3.56 -1.80
C ILE A 148 -14.06 -2.16 -1.55
N ILE A 149 -14.53 -1.90 -0.33
CA ILE A 149 -15.03 -0.60 0.10
C ILE A 149 -14.21 -0.08 1.28
N PRO A 150 -14.18 1.25 1.50
CA PRO A 150 -13.57 1.81 2.70
C PRO A 150 -14.14 1.17 3.97
N HIS A 151 -13.27 1.04 4.96
CA HIS A 151 -13.57 0.36 6.21
C HIS A 151 -14.80 0.95 6.91
N ASN A 152 -15.74 0.08 7.28
CA ASN A 152 -16.98 0.43 7.98
C ASN A 152 -17.88 1.47 7.27
N ASP A 153 -17.66 1.73 5.96
CA ASP A 153 -18.47 2.67 5.19
C ASP A 153 -19.74 2.02 4.63
N MET A 154 -20.81 2.12 5.42
CA MET A 154 -22.12 1.58 5.04
C MET A 154 -22.79 2.33 3.89
N ALA A 155 -22.42 3.60 3.64
CA ALA A 155 -22.94 4.35 2.50
C ALA A 155 -22.30 3.87 1.19
N ALA A 156 -20.99 3.61 1.20
CA ALA A 156 -20.30 2.97 0.08
C ALA A 156 -20.83 1.56 -0.18
N LEU A 157 -21.09 0.77 0.88
CA LEU A 157 -21.74 -0.53 0.78
C LEU A 157 -23.11 -0.44 0.10
N GLU A 158 -24.00 0.43 0.59
CA GLU A 158 -25.35 0.59 0.02
C GLU A 158 -25.31 1.06 -1.45
N LYS A 159 -24.39 1.97 -1.79
CA LYS A 159 -24.17 2.42 -3.17
C LYS A 159 -23.77 1.26 -4.08
N LYS A 160 -22.85 0.39 -3.66
CA LYS A 160 -22.43 -0.79 -4.43
C LYS A 160 -23.55 -1.82 -4.53
N ILE A 161 -24.31 -2.06 -3.47
CA ILE A 161 -25.47 -2.95 -3.50
C ILE A 161 -26.47 -2.50 -4.57
N LYS A 162 -26.85 -1.21 -4.58
CA LYS A 162 -27.79 -0.66 -5.58
C LYS A 162 -27.31 -0.81 -7.01
N LEU A 163 -25.99 -0.70 -7.24
CA LEU A 163 -25.39 -0.85 -8.56
C LEU A 163 -25.37 -2.32 -9.04
N LEU A 164 -25.20 -3.26 -8.13
CA LEU A 164 -24.92 -4.67 -8.44
C LEU A 164 -26.18 -5.55 -8.35
N GLN A 165 -27.23 -5.11 -7.65
CA GLN A 165 -28.43 -5.92 -7.41
C GLN A 165 -29.16 -6.37 -8.70
N GLU A 166 -29.06 -5.60 -9.79
CA GLU A 166 -29.67 -5.97 -11.08
C GLU A 166 -28.85 -7.01 -11.85
N LYS A 167 -27.56 -7.16 -11.53
CA LYS A 167 -26.61 -7.98 -12.28
C LYS A 167 -26.18 -9.25 -11.56
N ALA A 168 -26.12 -9.21 -10.23
CA ALA A 168 -25.66 -10.32 -9.41
C ALA A 168 -26.83 -11.22 -8.95
N ASN A 169 -26.55 -12.51 -8.78
CA ASN A 169 -27.46 -13.47 -8.14
C ASN A 169 -27.54 -13.18 -6.64
N LYS A 170 -26.40 -13.22 -5.95
CA LYS A 170 -26.22 -12.74 -4.56
C LYS A 170 -25.08 -11.74 -4.47
N ILE A 171 -25.16 -10.88 -3.47
CA ILE A 171 -24.11 -9.92 -3.10
C ILE A 171 -23.63 -10.31 -1.71
N TRP A 172 -22.39 -10.78 -1.59
CA TRP A 172 -21.78 -11.16 -0.32
C TRP A 172 -20.98 -10.01 0.24
N TYR A 173 -21.42 -9.44 1.36
CA TYR A 173 -20.61 -8.52 2.14
C TYR A 173 -19.76 -9.31 3.14
N MET A 174 -18.45 -9.08 3.15
CA MET A 174 -17.52 -9.75 4.07
C MET A 174 -16.80 -8.73 4.97
N ALA A 175 -16.87 -8.96 6.27
CA ALA A 175 -16.36 -8.07 7.30
C ALA A 175 -15.96 -8.84 8.57
N ASP A 176 -15.22 -8.20 9.47
CA ASP A 176 -14.98 -8.71 10.81
C ASP A 176 -16.05 -8.14 11.77
N GLY A 177 -16.46 -8.90 12.79
CA GLY A 177 -17.27 -8.41 13.89
C GLY A 177 -16.47 -7.46 14.78
N VAL A 178 -15.29 -7.92 15.20
CA VAL A 178 -14.28 -7.17 15.95
C VAL A 178 -12.98 -7.18 15.14
N TYR A 179 -12.55 -6.02 14.66
CA TYR A 179 -11.40 -5.91 13.78
C TYR A 179 -10.09 -6.03 14.58
N SER A 180 -9.22 -6.93 14.12
CA SER A 180 -8.04 -7.37 14.88
C SER A 180 -6.98 -6.29 15.11
N MET A 181 -6.88 -5.25 14.28
CA MET A 181 -5.83 -4.24 14.40
C MET A 181 -6.21 -3.11 15.34
N TYR A 182 -7.32 -2.42 15.07
CA TYR A 182 -7.72 -1.25 15.85
C TYR A 182 -8.68 -1.57 17.00
N GLY A 183 -9.22 -2.79 17.07
CA GLY A 183 -10.16 -3.20 18.12
C GLY A 183 -11.53 -2.55 18.00
N ASP A 184 -11.82 -1.95 16.84
CA ASP A 184 -13.13 -1.39 16.53
C ASP A 184 -14.09 -2.45 15.99
N PHE A 185 -15.35 -2.06 15.86
CA PHE A 185 -16.46 -2.98 15.65
C PHE A 185 -17.16 -2.73 14.33
N ALA A 186 -17.66 -3.79 13.70
CA ALA A 186 -18.60 -3.65 12.59
C ALA A 186 -19.89 -2.90 13.05
N PRO A 187 -20.48 -2.03 12.22
CA PRO A 187 -21.70 -1.30 12.53
C PRO A 187 -22.94 -2.21 12.34
N LEU A 188 -23.07 -3.24 13.19
CA LEU A 188 -24.01 -4.35 13.02
C LEU A 188 -25.47 -3.92 12.89
N LYS A 189 -25.92 -2.89 13.62
CA LYS A 189 -27.28 -2.34 13.47
C LYS A 189 -27.56 -1.83 12.04
N LYS A 190 -26.57 -1.18 11.42
CA LYS A 190 -26.68 -0.70 10.03
C LYS A 190 -26.62 -1.87 9.06
N ILE A 191 -25.73 -2.84 9.29
CA ILE A 191 -25.62 -4.06 8.47
C ILE A 191 -26.94 -4.84 8.50
N GLN A 192 -27.54 -5.04 9.67
CA GLN A 192 -28.84 -5.70 9.83
C GLN A 192 -29.95 -4.95 9.07
N SER A 193 -29.97 -3.61 9.14
CA SER A 193 -30.92 -2.80 8.37
C SER A 193 -30.78 -3.02 6.86
N LEU A 194 -29.55 -3.08 6.35
CA LEU A 194 -29.27 -3.37 4.94
C LEU A 194 -29.64 -4.81 4.56
N LEU A 195 -29.35 -5.80 5.42
CA LEU A 195 -29.76 -7.18 5.20
C LEU A 195 -31.27 -7.31 5.11
N ASN A 196 -32.03 -6.64 5.98
CA ASN A 196 -33.48 -6.65 5.94
C ASN A 196 -34.04 -5.98 4.68
N ARG A 197 -33.40 -4.89 4.22
CA ARG A 197 -33.84 -4.11 3.05
C ARG A 197 -33.54 -4.81 1.72
N TYR A 198 -32.37 -5.42 1.57
CA TYR A 198 -31.89 -5.94 0.29
C TYR A 198 -31.95 -7.47 0.23
N LYS A 199 -32.86 -8.01 -0.59
CA LYS A 199 -33.08 -9.46 -0.71
C LYS A 199 -31.82 -10.23 -1.12
N LYS A 200 -31.05 -9.69 -2.07
CA LYS A 200 -29.83 -10.32 -2.61
C LYS A 200 -28.58 -10.17 -1.71
N LEU A 201 -28.63 -9.28 -0.71
CA LEU A 201 -27.50 -9.07 0.21
C LEU A 201 -27.40 -10.22 1.20
N HIS A 202 -26.21 -10.83 1.25
CA HIS A 202 -25.79 -11.84 2.21
C HIS A 202 -24.58 -11.32 2.99
N LEU A 203 -24.42 -11.81 4.21
CA LEU A 203 -23.33 -11.45 5.12
C LEU A 203 -22.47 -12.67 5.40
N TYR A 204 -21.16 -12.52 5.25
CA TYR A 204 -20.17 -13.43 5.79
C TYR A 204 -19.34 -12.65 6.80
N ILE A 205 -19.48 -12.93 8.09
CA ILE A 205 -18.85 -12.13 9.15
C ILE A 205 -17.96 -12.98 10.04
N ASP A 206 -16.74 -12.52 10.31
CA ASP A 206 -15.78 -13.17 11.20
C ASP A 206 -15.74 -12.51 12.56
N ASP A 207 -16.21 -13.23 13.59
CA ASP A 207 -16.23 -12.79 14.98
C ASP A 207 -15.20 -13.54 15.84
N ALA A 208 -14.08 -13.97 15.24
CA ALA A 208 -13.01 -14.67 15.95
C ALA A 208 -12.47 -13.90 17.15
N HIS A 209 -12.46 -12.56 17.09
CA HIS A 209 -12.06 -11.71 18.21
C HIS A 209 -13.20 -11.38 19.18
N GLY A 210 -14.45 -11.67 18.85
CA GLY A 210 -15.60 -11.50 19.77
C GLY A 210 -15.85 -12.70 20.68
N MET A 211 -15.48 -13.92 20.26
CA MET A 211 -15.75 -15.16 20.99
C MET A 211 -15.28 -15.14 22.45
N GLY A 212 -16.11 -15.68 23.34
CA GLY A 212 -15.81 -15.96 24.74
C GLY A 212 -16.10 -14.78 25.66
N TRP A 213 -15.49 -13.62 25.44
CA TRP A 213 -15.55 -12.53 26.42
C TRP A 213 -16.86 -11.72 26.40
N THR A 214 -17.68 -11.82 25.35
CA THR A 214 -18.94 -11.06 25.23
C THR A 214 -20.06 -11.91 24.63
N GLY A 215 -21.29 -11.44 24.83
CA GLY A 215 -22.51 -12.19 24.56
C GLY A 215 -22.80 -13.22 25.65
N ASP A 216 -24.07 -13.60 25.77
CA ASP A 216 -24.50 -14.67 26.68
C ASP A 216 -23.76 -15.98 26.36
N GLN A 217 -23.24 -16.67 27.37
CA GLN A 217 -22.36 -17.84 27.20
C GLN A 217 -21.16 -17.59 26.27
N GLY A 218 -20.72 -16.34 26.12
CA GLY A 218 -19.56 -15.98 25.31
C GLY A 218 -19.74 -16.22 23.81
N ILE A 219 -20.98 -16.19 23.30
CA ILE A 219 -21.29 -16.44 21.88
C ILE A 219 -20.78 -15.33 20.92
N GLY A 220 -20.15 -14.29 21.43
CA GLY A 220 -19.42 -13.30 20.64
C GLY A 220 -20.16 -11.97 20.43
N TYR A 221 -19.39 -10.98 19.95
CA TYR A 221 -19.85 -9.61 19.77
C TYR A 221 -20.98 -9.54 18.75
N VAL A 222 -20.86 -10.23 17.60
CA VAL A 222 -21.89 -10.21 16.55
C VAL A 222 -23.23 -10.66 17.08
N ARG A 223 -23.21 -11.78 17.82
CA ARG A 223 -24.40 -12.39 18.44
C ARG A 223 -24.97 -11.57 19.59
N SER A 224 -24.15 -10.79 20.29
CA SER A 224 -24.60 -9.86 21.33
C SER A 224 -25.37 -8.66 20.77
N GLN A 225 -25.10 -8.28 19.51
CA GLN A 225 -25.68 -7.09 18.89
C GLN A 225 -26.81 -7.38 17.91
N MET A 226 -26.88 -8.58 17.33
CA MET A 226 -27.96 -9.01 16.46
C MET A 226 -28.16 -10.53 16.43
N GLU A 227 -29.39 -10.96 16.14
CA GLU A 227 -29.75 -12.37 15.96
C GLU A 227 -29.11 -13.01 14.71
N HIS A 228 -29.26 -14.33 14.54
CA HIS A 228 -28.76 -15.00 13.33
C HIS A 228 -29.67 -14.65 12.18
N HIS A 229 -29.23 -13.77 11.29
CA HIS A 229 -30.00 -13.52 10.08
C HIS A 229 -29.95 -14.75 9.15
N ASP A 230 -31.06 -15.08 8.51
CA ASP A 230 -31.16 -16.19 7.52
C ASP A 230 -30.23 -16.06 6.30
N LYS A 231 -29.56 -14.91 6.14
CA LYS A 231 -28.60 -14.61 5.06
C LYS A 231 -27.19 -14.40 5.60
N MET A 232 -26.94 -14.80 6.84
CA MET A 232 -25.66 -14.63 7.53
C MET A 232 -24.95 -15.96 7.72
N ILE A 233 -23.67 -15.97 7.40
CA ILE A 233 -22.70 -16.97 7.83
C ILE A 233 -21.80 -16.28 8.84
N LEU A 234 -21.70 -16.87 10.02
CA LEU A 234 -20.86 -16.36 11.09
C LEU A 234 -19.68 -17.32 11.28
N ALA A 235 -18.48 -16.80 11.13
CA ALA A 235 -17.24 -17.49 11.49
C ALA A 235 -16.79 -17.05 12.88
N THR A 236 -16.20 -17.95 13.65
CA THR A 236 -15.57 -17.63 14.93
C THR A 236 -14.36 -18.54 15.18
N SER A 237 -13.59 -18.30 16.24
CA SER A 237 -12.36 -19.01 16.56
C SER A 237 -12.41 -19.69 17.91
N LEU A 238 -11.92 -20.92 17.96
CA LEU A 238 -11.70 -21.66 19.20
C LEU A 238 -10.27 -21.46 19.74
N ASN A 239 -9.36 -20.89 18.94
CA ASN A 239 -7.93 -20.72 19.25
C ASN A 239 -7.59 -19.49 20.09
N LYS A 240 -8.59 -18.68 20.48
CA LYS A 240 -8.40 -17.42 21.22
C LYS A 240 -8.99 -17.57 22.62
N SER A 241 -10.00 -16.77 22.96
CA SER A 241 -10.63 -16.79 24.28
C SER A 241 -11.22 -18.13 24.69
N PHE A 242 -11.59 -18.97 23.73
CA PHE A 242 -12.17 -20.30 23.98
C PHE A 242 -11.12 -21.35 24.38
N ALA A 243 -9.82 -21.05 24.22
CA ALA A 243 -8.68 -21.86 24.62
C ALA A 243 -8.70 -23.33 24.16
N ALA A 244 -9.13 -23.58 22.93
CA ALA A 244 -9.09 -24.90 22.31
C ALA A 244 -8.40 -24.82 20.93
N SER A 245 -8.65 -25.81 20.06
CA SER A 245 -8.19 -25.77 18.67
C SER A 245 -9.35 -25.58 17.70
N GLY A 246 -9.12 -24.87 16.61
CA GLY A 246 -10.00 -24.79 15.45
C GLY A 246 -10.72 -23.45 15.24
N GLY A 247 -11.59 -23.44 14.25
CA GLY A 247 -12.59 -22.41 14.01
C GLY A 247 -13.99 -23.02 13.89
N VAL A 248 -15.03 -22.21 13.99
CA VAL A 248 -16.42 -22.64 13.85
C VAL A 248 -17.12 -21.80 12.81
N LEU A 249 -17.90 -22.44 11.94
CA LEU A 249 -18.80 -21.80 11.00
C LEU A 249 -20.25 -22.09 11.40
N LEU A 250 -21.05 -21.04 11.53
CA LEU A 250 -22.46 -21.10 11.89
C LEU A 250 -23.30 -20.75 10.67
N PHE A 251 -24.20 -21.67 10.31
CA PHE A 251 -25.01 -21.57 9.11
C PHE A 251 -26.45 -21.18 9.44
N PRO A 252 -27.15 -20.46 8.54
CA PRO A 252 -28.54 -20.13 8.76
C PRO A 252 -29.45 -21.37 8.65
N ASN A 253 -29.02 -22.41 7.91
CA ASN A 253 -29.78 -23.63 7.69
C ASN A 253 -28.88 -24.87 7.53
N LYS A 254 -29.49 -26.07 7.65
CA LYS A 254 -28.81 -27.37 7.55
C LYS A 254 -28.29 -27.67 6.14
N GLU A 255 -28.90 -27.10 5.10
CA GLU A 255 -28.51 -27.35 3.72
C GLU A 255 -27.13 -26.75 3.43
N MET A 256 -26.92 -25.48 3.77
CA MET A 256 -25.63 -24.80 3.61
C MET A 256 -24.54 -25.46 4.47
N TYR A 257 -24.87 -25.80 5.72
CA TYR A 257 -23.98 -26.58 6.58
C TYR A 257 -23.53 -27.89 5.91
N ARG A 258 -24.48 -28.69 5.40
CA ARG A 258 -24.19 -29.96 4.74
C ARG A 258 -23.36 -29.76 3.48
N LYS A 259 -23.66 -28.75 2.66
CA LYS A 259 -22.92 -28.46 1.41
C LYS A 259 -21.46 -28.14 1.70
N VAL A 260 -21.18 -27.26 2.67
CA VAL A 260 -19.79 -26.92 3.05
C VAL A 260 -19.08 -28.11 3.70
N LYS A 261 -19.75 -28.85 4.60
CA LYS A 261 -19.19 -30.05 5.23
C LYS A 261 -18.78 -31.11 4.20
N ASN A 262 -19.60 -31.32 3.18
CA ASN A 262 -19.39 -32.38 2.19
C ASN A 262 -18.42 -31.97 1.07
N CYS A 263 -18.40 -30.69 0.68
CA CYS A 263 -17.71 -30.24 -0.53
C CYS A 263 -16.54 -29.29 -0.25
N GLY A 264 -16.38 -28.78 0.96
CA GLY A 264 -15.32 -27.86 1.32
C GLY A 264 -13.94 -28.51 1.18
N SER A 265 -13.05 -27.92 0.38
CA SER A 265 -11.75 -28.53 0.05
C SER A 265 -10.90 -28.85 1.28
N THR A 266 -10.82 -27.94 2.25
CA THR A 266 -10.07 -28.18 3.50
C THR A 266 -10.79 -29.12 4.47
N MET A 267 -12.08 -29.42 4.24
CA MET A 267 -12.79 -30.48 4.98
C MET A 267 -12.43 -31.87 4.44
N ILE A 268 -12.13 -31.95 3.14
CA ILE A 268 -11.83 -33.21 2.44
C ILE A 268 -10.32 -33.51 2.41
N PHE A 269 -9.50 -32.50 2.17
CA PHE A 269 -8.09 -32.66 1.83
C PHE A 269 -7.12 -32.05 2.86
N SER A 270 -7.60 -31.67 4.05
CA SER A 270 -6.76 -31.18 5.16
C SER A 270 -6.76 -32.13 6.36
N GLY A 271 -5.73 -32.01 7.20
CA GLY A 271 -5.65 -32.76 8.44
C GLY A 271 -6.71 -32.32 9.46
N PRO A 272 -7.25 -33.25 10.27
CA PRO A 272 -8.19 -32.92 11.34
C PRO A 272 -7.49 -32.20 12.52
N ILE A 273 -8.28 -31.54 13.35
CA ILE A 273 -7.91 -31.20 14.74
C ILE A 273 -7.54 -32.48 15.48
N GLN A 274 -6.46 -32.42 16.24
CA GLN A 274 -5.97 -33.51 17.08
C GLN A 274 -6.98 -33.84 18.20
N PRO A 275 -7.23 -35.13 18.52
CA PRO A 275 -8.19 -35.53 19.54
C PRO A 275 -8.04 -34.82 20.90
N PRO A 276 -6.82 -34.60 21.44
CA PRO A 276 -6.64 -33.89 22.72
C PRO A 276 -7.26 -32.49 22.70
N MET A 277 -7.13 -31.76 21.58
CA MET A 277 -7.68 -30.40 21.46
C MET A 277 -9.19 -30.38 21.20
N LEU A 278 -9.77 -31.45 20.63
CA LEU A 278 -11.22 -31.62 20.60
C LEU A 278 -11.77 -31.82 22.03
N GLY A 279 -11.05 -32.57 22.86
CA GLY A 279 -11.34 -32.69 24.29
C GLY A 279 -11.36 -31.34 25.01
N ALA A 280 -10.35 -30.50 24.79
CA ALA A 280 -10.33 -29.12 25.29
C ALA A 280 -11.55 -28.31 24.82
N GLY A 281 -11.89 -28.40 23.53
CA GLY A 281 -13.05 -27.70 22.97
C GLY A 281 -14.37 -28.11 23.62
N ILE A 282 -14.58 -29.41 23.86
CA ILE A 282 -15.78 -29.92 24.53
C ILE A 282 -15.85 -29.40 25.97
N ALA A 283 -14.75 -29.46 26.71
CA ALA A 283 -14.68 -28.97 28.08
C ALA A 283 -14.92 -27.46 28.16
N SER A 284 -14.32 -26.69 27.26
CA SER A 284 -14.55 -25.24 27.16
C SER A 284 -16.00 -24.92 26.82
N ALA A 285 -16.63 -25.63 25.88
CA ALA A 285 -18.05 -25.45 25.57
C ALA A 285 -18.96 -25.75 26.77
N LYS A 286 -18.62 -26.75 27.59
CA LYS A 286 -19.34 -27.07 28.83
C LYS A 286 -19.15 -25.98 29.89
N LEU A 287 -17.93 -25.44 30.02
CA LEU A 287 -17.65 -24.30 30.90
C LEU A 287 -18.50 -23.08 30.49
N HIS A 288 -18.53 -22.72 29.20
CA HIS A 288 -19.32 -21.58 28.71
C HIS A 288 -20.83 -21.70 29.00
N GLN A 289 -21.34 -22.92 29.19
CA GLN A 289 -22.75 -23.19 29.54
C GLN A 289 -22.99 -23.26 31.06
N SER A 290 -21.97 -23.07 31.88
CA SER A 290 -22.05 -23.13 33.35
C SER A 290 -22.20 -21.75 33.98
N ASP A 291 -22.71 -21.70 35.21
CA ASP A 291 -22.84 -20.45 35.96
C ASP A 291 -21.48 -19.81 36.27
N GLU A 292 -20.43 -20.62 36.50
CA GLU A 292 -19.05 -20.15 36.75
C GLU A 292 -18.51 -19.27 35.62
N PHE A 293 -18.93 -19.53 34.38
CA PHE A 293 -18.46 -18.75 33.24
C PHE A 293 -18.99 -17.32 33.24
N LYS A 294 -20.18 -17.11 33.79
CA LYS A 294 -20.75 -15.77 33.91
C LYS A 294 -19.87 -14.90 34.82
N ASP A 295 -19.43 -15.45 35.95
CA ASP A 295 -18.54 -14.73 36.87
C ASP A 295 -17.20 -14.36 36.17
N LEU A 296 -16.66 -15.27 35.34
CA LEU A 296 -15.45 -15.01 34.55
C LEU A 296 -15.65 -13.89 33.51
N GLN A 297 -16.82 -13.80 32.87
CA GLN A 297 -17.14 -12.71 31.94
C GLN A 297 -17.35 -11.39 32.68
N ASP A 298 -18.07 -11.40 33.80
CA ASP A 298 -18.37 -10.21 34.60
C ASP A 298 -17.08 -9.59 35.18
N GLU A 299 -16.15 -10.41 35.68
CA GLU A 299 -14.82 -9.95 36.12
C GLU A 299 -14.05 -9.31 34.96
N PHE A 300 -14.11 -9.92 33.78
CA PHE A 300 -13.38 -9.41 32.62
C PHE A 300 -13.96 -8.08 32.10
N GLU A 301 -15.29 -7.93 32.10
CA GLU A 301 -15.96 -6.69 31.73
C GLU A 301 -15.54 -5.53 32.64
N GLN A 302 -15.35 -5.79 33.94
CA GLN A 302 -14.82 -4.80 34.89
C GLN A 302 -13.41 -4.35 34.50
N LYS A 303 -12.53 -5.29 34.08
CA LYS A 303 -11.18 -4.97 33.62
C LYS A 303 -11.19 -4.14 32.33
N ILE A 304 -12.06 -4.45 31.36
CA ILE A 304 -12.24 -3.64 30.13
C ILE A 304 -12.70 -2.23 30.49
N THR A 305 -13.68 -2.11 31.39
CA THR A 305 -14.23 -0.84 31.85
C THR A 305 -13.17 0.01 32.55
N PHE A 306 -12.41 -0.61 33.46
CA PHE A 306 -11.30 0.02 34.15
C PHE A 306 -10.23 0.52 33.17
N THR A 307 -9.82 -0.33 32.21
CA THR A 307 -8.79 0.01 31.22
C THR A 307 -9.21 1.24 30.40
N ASN A 308 -10.45 1.26 29.90
CA ASN A 308 -11.01 2.39 29.17
C ASN A 308 -11.05 3.68 30.01
N HIS A 309 -11.45 3.57 31.28
CA HIS A 309 -11.45 4.69 32.20
C HIS A 309 -10.02 5.21 32.43
N LYS A 310 -9.06 4.33 32.71
CA LYS A 310 -7.67 4.70 32.98
C LYS A 310 -7.00 5.33 31.76
N LEU A 311 -7.23 4.81 30.55
CA LEU A 311 -6.78 5.44 29.30
C LEU A 311 -7.28 6.88 29.18
N SER A 312 -8.57 7.11 29.49
CA SER A 312 -9.17 8.45 29.49
C SER A 312 -8.54 9.37 30.53
N VAL A 313 -8.30 8.89 31.76
CA VAL A 313 -7.69 9.67 32.84
C VAL A 313 -6.25 10.05 32.51
N LEU A 314 -5.48 9.14 31.91
CA LEU A 314 -4.09 9.37 31.50
C LEU A 314 -3.98 10.23 30.23
N GLY A 315 -5.07 10.41 29.49
CA GLY A 315 -5.07 11.13 28.22
C GLY A 315 -4.32 10.39 27.11
N LEU A 316 -4.29 9.05 27.16
CA LEU A 316 -3.73 8.21 26.10
C LEU A 316 -4.71 8.14 24.91
N PRO A 317 -4.22 8.24 23.66
CA PRO A 317 -5.09 8.21 22.50
C PRO A 317 -5.64 6.81 22.23
N GLN A 318 -6.87 6.74 21.73
CA GLN A 318 -7.43 5.53 21.17
C GLN A 318 -7.89 5.81 19.74
N TYR A 319 -7.62 4.89 18.81
CA TYR A 319 -8.15 5.01 17.44
C TYR A 319 -9.69 5.05 17.45
N ALA A 320 -10.29 4.12 18.19
CA ALA A 320 -11.70 4.09 18.50
C ALA A 320 -11.85 3.68 19.96
N ARG A 321 -12.76 4.35 20.68
CA ARG A 321 -13.12 3.92 22.04
C ARG A 321 -14.18 2.83 21.93
N THR A 322 -13.79 1.59 22.20
CA THR A 322 -14.68 0.42 22.20
C THR A 322 -14.61 -0.32 23.53
N ASN A 323 -15.57 -1.21 23.77
CA ASN A 323 -15.54 -2.15 24.88
C ASN A 323 -14.87 -3.47 24.46
N SER A 324 -13.90 -3.41 23.55
CA SER A 324 -13.09 -4.55 23.15
C SER A 324 -11.99 -4.80 24.19
N PRO A 325 -11.56 -6.06 24.43
CA PRO A 325 -10.36 -6.34 25.21
C PRO A 325 -9.06 -6.05 24.45
N LEU A 326 -9.17 -5.54 23.22
CA LEU A 326 -8.07 -5.20 22.33
C LEU A 326 -8.01 -3.68 22.17
N PHE A 327 -6.86 -3.13 22.55
CA PHE A 327 -6.61 -1.70 22.54
C PHE A 327 -5.51 -1.36 21.55
N PHE A 328 -5.71 -0.26 20.83
CA PHE A 328 -4.73 0.28 19.90
C PHE A 328 -4.41 1.73 20.26
N ILE A 329 -3.13 2.00 20.51
CA ILE A 329 -2.59 3.34 20.78
C ILE A 329 -1.92 3.85 19.50
N PRO A 330 -2.53 4.85 18.83
CA PRO A 330 -1.98 5.46 17.61
C PRO A 330 -0.57 6.02 17.82
N VAL A 331 0.34 5.77 16.88
CA VAL A 331 1.72 6.30 16.92
C VAL A 331 2.09 6.92 15.57
N GLY A 332 2.12 6.15 14.50
CA GLY A 332 2.51 6.63 13.17
C GLY A 332 3.43 5.67 12.42
N LEU A 333 4.64 6.12 12.09
CA LEU A 333 5.62 5.38 11.30
C LEU A 333 6.19 4.16 12.05
N PRO A 334 6.62 3.10 11.35
CA PRO A 334 7.14 1.87 11.97
C PRO A 334 8.29 2.10 12.95
N THR A 335 9.25 2.98 12.63
CA THR A 335 10.40 3.25 13.51
C THR A 335 9.95 3.78 14.88
N MET A 336 8.96 4.67 14.90
CA MET A 336 8.40 5.22 16.13
C MET A 336 7.67 4.17 16.96
N VAL A 337 6.90 3.32 16.30
CA VAL A 337 6.21 2.18 16.94
C VAL A 337 7.24 1.27 17.59
N LEU A 338 8.29 0.88 16.87
CA LEU A 338 9.35 0.00 17.36
C LEU A 338 10.11 0.62 18.54
N ASN A 339 10.42 1.92 18.47
CA ASN A 339 11.08 2.63 19.56
C ASN A 339 10.24 2.61 20.84
N ILE A 340 8.95 2.95 20.77
CA ILE A 340 8.09 2.94 21.97
C ILE A 340 7.94 1.52 22.52
N ILE A 341 7.84 0.48 21.67
CA ILE A 341 7.80 -0.91 22.13
C ILE A 341 9.09 -1.31 22.85
N GLU A 342 10.25 -0.95 22.29
CA GLU A 342 11.54 -1.22 22.94
C GLU A 342 11.62 -0.55 24.32
N ARG A 343 11.13 0.69 24.42
CA ARG A 343 11.06 1.42 25.69
C ARG A 343 10.15 0.72 26.70
N MET A 344 8.98 0.24 26.28
CA MET A 344 8.07 -0.55 27.12
C MET A 344 8.67 -1.90 27.54
N LYS A 345 9.39 -2.59 26.64
CA LYS A 345 10.11 -3.83 26.97
C LYS A 345 11.15 -3.59 28.05
N ARG A 346 11.95 -2.51 27.96
CA ARG A 346 12.93 -2.15 29.02
C ARG A 346 12.27 -1.89 30.38
N LYS A 347 10.97 -1.59 30.42
CA LYS A 347 10.18 -1.44 31.64
C LYS A 347 9.49 -2.73 32.11
N GLY A 348 9.71 -3.85 31.42
CA GLY A 348 9.15 -5.14 31.77
C GLY A 348 7.78 -5.45 31.15
N TYR A 349 7.33 -4.69 30.14
CA TYR A 349 6.04 -4.93 29.49
C TYR A 349 6.20 -5.40 28.04
N TYR A 350 5.50 -6.47 27.68
CA TYR A 350 5.43 -6.97 26.31
C TYR A 350 4.14 -6.52 25.63
N LEU A 351 4.27 -5.67 24.62
CA LEU A 351 3.19 -5.17 23.77
C LEU A 351 3.44 -5.59 22.31
N ASN A 352 2.39 -5.70 21.49
CA ASN A 352 2.55 -5.97 20.07
C ASN A 352 2.71 -4.68 19.26
N SER A 353 3.47 -4.75 18.17
CA SER A 353 3.44 -3.73 17.11
C SER A 353 2.31 -4.01 16.14
N ALA A 354 1.55 -2.98 15.78
CA ALA A 354 0.64 -3.00 14.64
C ALA A 354 1.12 -1.97 13.61
N GLY A 355 1.35 -2.41 12.37
CA GLY A 355 1.94 -1.58 11.33
C GLY A 355 1.81 -2.20 9.94
N PHE A 356 2.44 -1.58 8.95
CA PHE A 356 2.44 -2.07 7.56
C PHE A 356 2.91 -3.53 7.47
N PRO A 357 2.22 -4.41 6.71
CA PRO A 357 1.14 -4.12 5.77
C PRO A 357 -0.26 -4.26 6.38
N ALA A 358 -0.37 -4.59 7.67
CA ALA A 358 -1.66 -4.77 8.34
C ALA A 358 -2.41 -3.45 8.57
N THR A 359 -1.68 -2.35 8.71
CA THR A 359 -2.21 -0.98 8.69
C THR A 359 -1.46 -0.12 7.65
N PRO A 360 -2.02 1.02 7.22
CA PRO A 360 -1.30 1.97 6.37
C PRO A 360 0.05 2.38 6.98
N MET A 361 1.04 2.74 6.16
CA MET A 361 2.41 3.04 6.63
C MET A 361 2.47 4.07 7.77
N LYS A 362 1.64 5.11 7.68
CA LYS A 362 1.50 6.17 8.69
C LYS A 362 0.46 5.86 9.77
N LYS A 363 -0.20 4.71 9.75
CA LYS A 363 -1.24 4.36 10.73
C LYS A 363 -0.82 3.17 11.59
N GLY A 364 0.47 3.09 11.91
CA GLY A 364 1.00 2.13 12.88
C GLY A 364 0.79 2.57 14.33
N GLY A 365 0.84 1.63 15.26
CA GLY A 365 0.63 1.90 16.67
C GLY A 365 0.99 0.71 17.55
N LEU A 366 0.78 0.91 18.84
CA LEU A 366 0.94 -0.14 19.85
C LEU A 366 -0.39 -0.87 19.96
N ARG A 367 -0.34 -2.19 19.90
CA ARG A 367 -1.51 -3.05 20.09
C ARG A 367 -1.29 -3.88 21.34
N PHE A 368 -2.20 -3.75 22.30
CA PHE A 368 -2.15 -4.52 23.53
C PHE A 368 -3.53 -5.11 23.84
N MET A 369 -3.52 -6.24 24.53
CA MET A 369 -4.72 -6.94 24.96
C MET A 369 -4.63 -7.17 26.45
N ILE A 370 -5.77 -7.07 27.12
CA ILE A 370 -5.92 -7.51 28.51
C ILE A 370 -6.53 -8.91 28.53
N ASN A 371 -6.36 -9.60 29.65
CA ASN A 371 -6.97 -10.91 29.89
C ASN A 371 -7.31 -11.10 31.38
N ASN A 372 -8.05 -12.15 31.73
CA ASN A 372 -8.43 -12.44 33.11
C ASN A 372 -7.27 -12.76 34.05
N ASN A 373 -6.08 -13.09 33.55
CA ASN A 373 -4.91 -13.32 34.39
C ASN A 373 -4.20 -12.02 34.80
N HIS A 374 -4.54 -10.88 34.19
CA HIS A 374 -4.05 -9.58 34.64
C HIS A 374 -4.85 -9.10 35.84
N THR A 375 -4.15 -8.55 36.82
CA THR A 375 -4.77 -7.77 37.91
C THR A 375 -5.10 -6.36 37.44
N ILE A 376 -5.94 -5.64 38.19
CA ILE A 376 -6.23 -4.23 37.92
C ILE A 376 -4.96 -3.39 38.08
N GLU A 377 -4.12 -3.75 39.05
CA GLU A 377 -2.83 -3.13 39.35
C GLU A 377 -1.84 -3.32 38.18
N ASP A 378 -1.77 -4.51 37.59
CA ASP A 378 -0.96 -4.80 36.40
C ASP A 378 -1.32 -3.85 35.24
N ILE A 379 -2.63 -3.72 34.97
CA ILE A 379 -3.16 -2.83 33.93
C ILE A 379 -2.84 -1.36 34.26
N ASP A 380 -3.03 -0.94 35.50
CA ASP A 380 -2.80 0.43 35.95
C ASP A 380 -1.34 0.86 35.78
N GLN A 381 -0.41 0.01 36.22
CA GLN A 381 1.03 0.26 36.13
C GLN A 381 1.52 0.25 34.68
N MET A 382 1.04 -0.69 33.87
CA MET A 382 1.39 -0.76 32.45
C MET A 382 0.94 0.52 31.73
N LEU A 383 -0.32 0.94 31.91
CA LEU A 383 -0.85 2.15 31.26
C LEU A 383 -0.16 3.42 31.74
N THR A 384 0.14 3.53 33.04
CA THR A 384 0.86 4.68 33.60
C THR A 384 2.28 4.77 33.02
N THR A 385 2.97 3.63 32.92
CA THR A 385 4.29 3.56 32.26
C THR A 385 4.18 3.91 30.78
N LEU A 386 3.17 3.37 30.10
CA LEU A 386 2.93 3.63 28.68
C LEU A 386 2.73 5.11 28.41
N GLN A 387 1.96 5.82 29.23
CA GLN A 387 1.76 7.27 29.08
C GLN A 387 3.08 8.05 29.10
N GLN A 388 4.00 7.70 30.00
CA GLN A 388 5.31 8.34 30.09
C GLN A 388 6.18 8.01 28.87
N GLU A 389 6.30 6.72 28.56
CA GLU A 389 7.21 6.23 27.54
C GLU A 389 6.72 6.58 26.11
N TYR A 390 5.41 6.73 25.93
CA TYR A 390 4.78 7.17 24.70
C TYR A 390 5.15 8.61 24.35
N ILE A 391 5.05 9.55 25.29
CA ILE A 391 5.39 10.96 25.08
C ILE A 391 6.88 11.10 24.73
N VAL A 392 7.74 10.44 25.50
CA VAL A 392 9.19 10.48 25.28
C VAL A 392 9.54 9.84 23.93
N GLY A 393 8.91 8.71 23.57
CA GLY A 393 9.17 8.03 22.31
C GLY A 393 8.71 8.82 21.09
N LEU A 394 7.55 9.48 21.14
CA LEU A 394 7.12 10.38 20.06
C LEU A 394 8.14 11.50 19.83
N HIS A 395 8.55 12.19 20.90
CA HIS A 395 9.50 13.30 20.78
C HIS A 395 10.90 12.87 20.36
N ALA A 396 11.37 11.69 20.80
CA ALA A 396 12.66 11.13 20.39
C ALA A 396 12.74 10.91 18.87
N GLU A 397 11.61 10.63 18.23
CA GLU A 397 11.49 10.43 16.79
C GLU A 397 11.04 11.71 16.05
N GLY A 398 11.04 12.84 16.74
CA GLY A 398 10.67 14.13 16.17
C GLY A 398 9.18 14.33 15.95
N SER A 399 8.33 13.50 16.55
CA SER A 399 6.87 13.63 16.48
C SER A 399 6.26 14.22 17.77
N SER A 400 4.94 14.41 17.75
CA SER A 400 4.17 15.00 18.85
C SER A 400 2.75 14.43 18.95
N PRO A 401 2.12 14.50 20.13
CA PRO A 401 0.71 14.14 20.30
C PRO A 401 -0.22 14.84 19.29
N GLU A 402 0.03 16.12 19.01
CA GLU A 402 -0.73 16.92 18.05
C GLU A 402 -0.62 16.38 16.62
N GLU A 403 0.57 15.93 16.21
CA GLU A 403 0.77 15.29 14.92
C GLU A 403 0.02 13.96 14.82
N VAL A 404 0.07 13.14 15.87
CA VAL A 404 -0.69 11.87 15.92
C VAL A 404 -2.19 12.15 15.80
N THR A 405 -2.72 13.14 16.53
CA THR A 405 -4.12 13.58 16.44
C THR A 405 -4.51 13.90 15.00
N LYS A 406 -3.69 14.73 14.32
CA LYS A 406 -3.91 15.13 12.93
C LYS A 406 -3.86 13.93 11.97
N GLN A 407 -2.85 13.08 12.12
CA GLN A 407 -2.58 11.94 11.23
C GLN A 407 -3.66 10.85 11.31
N PHE A 408 -4.17 10.57 12.50
CA PHE A 408 -5.23 9.58 12.71
C PHE A 408 -6.64 10.17 12.63
N LYS A 409 -6.77 11.50 12.53
CA LYS A 409 -8.05 12.24 12.56
C LYS A 409 -8.87 11.92 13.82
N ILE A 410 -8.20 11.83 14.96
CA ILE A 410 -8.80 11.57 16.27
C ILE A 410 -8.96 12.87 17.07
N ALA A 411 -9.62 12.82 18.22
CA ALA A 411 -9.70 13.96 19.12
C ALA A 411 -8.32 14.29 19.73
N PRO A 412 -7.99 15.56 20.00
CA PRO A 412 -6.80 15.93 20.74
C PRO A 412 -6.73 15.20 22.08
N PHE A 413 -5.53 14.79 22.46
CA PHE A 413 -5.28 14.02 23.67
C PHE A 413 -4.06 14.59 24.41
N ILE A 414 -3.89 14.18 25.67
CA ILE A 414 -2.93 14.66 26.69
C ILE A 414 -3.38 15.83 27.58
N ASN A 415 -3.13 15.64 28.88
CA ASN A 415 -3.36 16.57 29.98
C ASN A 415 -2.26 17.66 30.03
N PRO A 416 -2.60 18.96 30.18
CA PRO A 416 -1.64 20.08 30.23
C PRO A 416 -0.49 19.93 31.25
N THR A 417 -0.59 19.06 32.26
CA THR A 417 0.42 18.84 33.31
C THR A 417 1.76 18.31 32.77
N PHE A 418 1.76 17.56 31.66
CA PHE A 418 3.00 16.98 31.10
C PHE A 418 3.82 17.98 30.25
N LYS A 419 3.29 19.18 29.96
CA LYS A 419 4.02 20.25 29.24
C LYS A 419 5.28 20.74 29.97
N LYS A 420 5.50 20.35 31.24
CA LYS A 420 6.59 20.87 32.08
C LYS A 420 7.92 20.11 32.02
N GLN A 421 8.02 18.96 31.35
CA GLN A 421 9.26 18.15 31.33
C GLN A 421 9.78 17.79 29.94
N ILE A 422 9.45 18.58 28.92
CA ILE A 422 10.04 18.39 27.58
C ILE A 422 11.18 19.38 27.45
N HIS A 423 12.42 18.87 27.38
CA HIS A 423 13.57 19.65 26.94
C HIS A 423 13.20 20.30 25.60
N LYS A 424 13.15 21.63 25.59
CA LYS A 424 13.10 22.42 24.36
C LYS A 424 14.14 21.84 23.42
N LYS A 425 13.71 21.50 22.20
CA LYS A 425 14.58 21.32 21.04
C LYS A 425 15.71 22.33 21.17
N GLU A 426 16.95 21.86 21.32
CA GLU A 426 18.06 22.68 20.89
C GLU A 426 17.81 22.87 19.39
N ASN A 427 17.23 24.01 19.03
CA ASN A 427 17.20 24.46 17.65
C ASN A 427 18.64 24.80 17.31
N TRP A 428 19.43 23.79 16.98
CA TRP A 428 20.58 24.00 16.15
C TRP A 428 20.00 24.51 14.82
N GLN A 429 20.10 25.82 14.57
CA GLN A 429 19.85 26.38 13.24
C GLN A 429 21.00 25.93 12.33
N ILE A 430 21.02 24.64 11.99
CA ILE A 430 22.06 24.04 11.17
C ILE A 430 21.86 24.44 9.69
N PHE A 431 20.61 24.74 9.30
CA PHE A 431 20.26 25.15 7.93
C PHE A 431 19.34 26.38 7.88
N LYS A 432 19.38 27.06 6.74
CA LYS A 432 18.34 27.99 6.27
C LYS A 432 17.53 27.30 5.17
N GLU A 433 16.22 27.23 5.35
CA GLU A 433 15.29 26.58 4.43
C GLU A 433 14.46 27.63 3.68
N TYR A 434 14.32 27.45 2.37
CA TYR A 434 13.57 28.35 1.49
C TYR A 434 12.56 27.56 0.67
N GLN A 435 11.28 27.86 0.90
CA GLN A 435 10.16 27.34 0.12
C GLN A 435 9.75 28.41 -0.88
N LEU A 436 9.97 28.14 -2.16
CA LEU A 436 9.82 29.14 -3.22
C LEU A 436 8.69 28.73 -4.18
N SER A 437 7.98 29.75 -4.67
CA SER A 437 6.74 29.58 -5.42
C SER A 437 6.95 29.62 -6.94
N SER A 438 8.07 30.18 -7.38
CA SER A 438 8.48 30.28 -8.77
C SER A 438 10.00 30.17 -8.89
N ILE A 439 10.45 29.57 -9.99
CA ILE A 439 11.88 29.43 -10.29
C ILE A 439 12.57 30.78 -10.45
N LYS A 440 11.82 31.84 -10.78
CA LYS A 440 12.33 33.21 -10.91
C LYS A 440 12.91 33.78 -9.61
N GLU A 441 12.59 33.15 -8.48
CA GLU A 441 13.10 33.51 -7.16
C GLU A 441 14.50 32.91 -6.90
N ILE A 442 14.99 32.04 -7.79
CA ILE A 442 16.30 31.38 -7.71
C ILE A 442 17.19 31.89 -8.84
N ASP A 443 18.47 32.09 -8.55
CA ASP A 443 19.44 32.44 -9.59
C ASP A 443 19.56 31.33 -10.64
N SER A 444 19.58 31.73 -11.93
CA SER A 444 19.56 30.78 -13.03
C SER A 444 20.89 30.05 -13.23
N GLU A 445 22.02 30.70 -12.95
CA GLU A 445 23.34 30.08 -13.07
C GLU A 445 23.55 29.06 -11.96
N GLU A 446 23.21 29.44 -10.73
CA GLU A 446 23.26 28.57 -9.55
C GLU A 446 22.37 27.33 -9.72
N TRP A 447 21.11 27.49 -10.16
CA TRP A 447 20.22 26.35 -10.36
C TRP A 447 20.70 25.44 -11.49
N ASN A 448 21.09 26.01 -12.63
CA ASN A 448 21.50 25.21 -13.78
C ASN A 448 22.77 24.42 -13.47
N ALA A 449 23.72 24.95 -12.69
CA ALA A 449 24.91 24.21 -12.27
C ALA A 449 24.59 22.86 -11.58
N LEU A 450 23.44 22.75 -10.92
CA LEU A 450 23.01 21.54 -10.22
C LEU A 450 22.26 20.53 -11.11
N PHE A 451 21.57 21.01 -12.15
CA PHE A 451 20.56 20.23 -12.89
C PHE A 451 20.80 20.07 -14.39
N SER A 452 21.51 20.98 -15.06
CA SER A 452 21.61 21.02 -16.53
C SER A 452 22.26 19.78 -17.15
N LYS A 453 23.28 19.22 -16.49
CA LYS A 453 23.97 17.99 -16.91
C LYS A 453 23.18 16.71 -16.66
N HIS A 454 22.05 16.82 -15.95
CA HIS A 454 21.35 15.68 -15.40
C HIS A 454 19.88 15.61 -15.81
N GLY A 455 19.40 16.43 -16.75
CA GLY A 455 18.05 16.32 -17.27
C GLY A 455 17.46 17.64 -17.73
N SER A 456 16.12 17.71 -17.74
CA SER A 456 15.37 18.85 -18.27
C SER A 456 14.83 19.81 -17.20
N ASN A 457 15.19 19.62 -15.94
CA ASN A 457 14.84 20.51 -14.81
C ASN A 457 15.70 21.79 -14.79
N VAL A 458 16.01 22.38 -15.94
CA VAL A 458 16.75 23.65 -16.04
C VAL A 458 15.83 24.85 -15.83
N HIS A 459 16.41 25.96 -15.39
CA HIS A 459 15.69 27.16 -14.94
C HIS A 459 14.68 27.66 -16.00
N GLN A 460 15.09 27.77 -17.26
CA GLN A 460 14.23 28.27 -18.35
C GLN A 460 13.05 27.33 -18.64
N ASN A 461 13.26 26.01 -18.60
CA ASN A 461 12.19 25.03 -18.82
C ASN A 461 11.12 25.10 -17.74
N LEU A 462 11.56 25.13 -16.49
CA LEU A 462 10.67 25.22 -15.33
C LEU A 462 9.83 26.50 -15.38
N LYS A 463 10.45 27.63 -15.76
CA LYS A 463 9.76 28.91 -15.99
C LYS A 463 8.68 28.83 -17.07
N GLN A 464 8.92 28.06 -18.13
CA GLN A 464 7.92 27.84 -19.18
C GLN A 464 6.79 26.93 -18.70
N LEU A 465 7.11 25.84 -18.01
CA LEU A 465 6.13 24.91 -17.46
C LEU A 465 5.19 25.59 -16.47
N GLU A 466 5.70 26.45 -15.58
CA GLU A 466 4.90 27.29 -14.69
C GLU A 466 3.85 28.14 -15.43
N GLN A 467 4.20 28.65 -16.62
CA GLN A 467 3.29 29.44 -17.45
C GLN A 467 2.30 28.58 -18.22
N VAL A 468 2.75 27.43 -18.72
CA VAL A 468 1.95 26.50 -19.51
C VAL A 468 0.84 25.90 -18.65
N PHE A 469 1.19 25.41 -17.46
CA PHE A 469 0.30 24.65 -16.58
C PHE A 469 -0.40 25.52 -15.52
N LYS A 470 -0.75 26.76 -15.88
CA LYS A 470 -1.50 27.69 -15.03
C LYS A 470 -2.69 28.27 -15.77
N GLY A 471 -3.87 28.22 -15.14
CA GLY A 471 -5.10 28.83 -15.62
C GLY A 471 -5.72 28.12 -16.82
N ASN A 472 -5.51 26.80 -16.94
CA ASN A 472 -6.11 25.99 -17.99
C ASN A 472 -7.52 25.53 -17.61
N LYS A 473 -8.37 25.29 -18.62
CA LYS A 473 -9.74 24.80 -18.44
C LYS A 473 -9.79 23.40 -17.81
N GLU A 474 -8.95 22.49 -18.30
CA GLU A 474 -8.89 21.10 -17.81
C GLU A 474 -8.08 21.05 -16.49
N LEU A 475 -8.61 20.33 -15.50
CA LEU A 475 -8.08 20.32 -14.13
C LEU A 475 -6.65 19.76 -14.07
N GLU A 476 -6.38 18.68 -14.79
CA GLU A 476 -5.09 18.01 -14.89
C GLU A 476 -3.97 18.87 -15.50
N ASN A 477 -4.34 19.94 -16.20
CA ASN A 477 -3.41 20.86 -16.82
C ASN A 477 -3.08 22.07 -15.92
N ASN A 478 -3.40 21.99 -14.63
CA ASN A 478 -3.07 23.02 -13.64
C ASN A 478 -2.11 22.45 -12.59
N TRP A 479 -0.81 22.69 -12.77
CA TRP A 479 0.26 22.16 -11.92
C TRP A 479 0.77 23.22 -10.96
N GLU A 480 0.93 22.87 -9.69
CA GLU A 480 1.60 23.70 -8.70
C GLU A 480 3.07 23.29 -8.61
N ILE A 481 3.91 23.88 -9.46
CA ILE A 481 5.37 23.66 -9.45
C ILE A 481 5.98 24.55 -8.38
N LYS A 482 6.77 23.95 -7.48
CA LYS A 482 7.37 24.58 -6.30
C LYS A 482 8.82 24.13 -6.14
N TYR A 483 9.55 24.88 -5.32
CA TYR A 483 10.98 24.65 -5.10
C TYR A 483 11.30 24.66 -3.62
N HIS A 484 12.27 23.82 -3.25
CA HIS A 484 12.81 23.78 -1.91
C HIS A 484 14.34 23.85 -1.99
N THR A 485 14.94 24.84 -1.34
CA THR A 485 16.39 24.91 -1.18
C THR A 485 16.75 24.95 0.30
N ILE A 486 17.73 24.15 0.69
CA ILE A 486 18.28 24.06 2.04
C ILE A 486 19.75 24.43 1.94
N ARG A 487 20.14 25.46 2.69
CA ARG A 487 21.52 25.96 2.73
C ARG A 487 22.12 25.78 4.11
N ASP A 488 23.41 25.48 4.18
CA ASP A 488 24.16 25.46 5.43
C ASP A 488 24.38 26.88 5.99
N THR A 489 25.07 26.97 7.13
CA THR A 489 25.39 28.24 7.79
C THR A 489 26.30 29.14 6.95
N GLU A 490 27.06 28.57 6.01
CA GLU A 490 27.97 29.28 5.10
C GLU A 490 27.24 29.76 3.83
N GLY A 491 26.01 29.29 3.59
CA GLY A 491 25.18 29.66 2.44
C GLY A 491 25.28 28.70 1.25
N ASN A 492 26.02 27.60 1.39
CA ASN A 492 26.13 26.58 0.34
C ASN A 492 24.86 25.74 0.27
N ILE A 493 24.45 25.35 -0.94
CA ILE A 493 23.28 24.50 -1.14
C ILE A 493 23.61 23.07 -0.71
N VAL A 494 22.95 22.60 0.33
CA VAL A 494 23.00 21.20 0.78
C VAL A 494 21.98 20.35 0.03
N LEU A 495 20.79 20.91 -0.20
CA LEU A 495 19.71 20.28 -0.95
C LEU A 495 18.97 21.30 -1.79
N ALA A 496 18.70 20.97 -3.06
CA ALA A 496 17.79 21.71 -3.91
C ALA A 496 16.83 20.75 -4.59
N SER A 497 15.54 21.07 -4.62
CA SER A 497 14.52 20.22 -5.25
C SER A 497 13.47 21.06 -5.93
N VAL A 498 13.02 20.58 -7.09
CA VAL A 498 11.74 20.96 -7.69
C VAL A 498 10.74 19.86 -7.40
N TYR A 499 9.51 20.23 -7.06
CA TYR A 499 8.40 19.29 -6.91
C TYR A 499 7.11 19.90 -7.44
N THR A 500 6.20 19.04 -7.86
CA THR A 500 4.93 19.42 -8.45
C THR A 500 3.78 18.79 -7.68
N ILE A 501 2.79 19.60 -7.32
CA ILE A 501 1.49 19.12 -6.88
C ILE A 501 0.55 19.15 -8.10
N ALA A 502 0.07 17.98 -8.52
CA ALA A 502 -0.80 17.87 -9.70
C ALA A 502 -1.77 16.71 -9.58
N LEU A 503 -2.89 16.80 -10.31
CA LEU A 503 -3.77 15.66 -10.55
C LEU A 503 -3.02 14.69 -11.48
N MET A 504 -2.86 13.44 -11.05
CA MET A 504 -2.15 12.41 -11.81
C MET A 504 -3.00 11.16 -11.95
N MET A 505 -2.67 10.35 -12.94
CA MET A 505 -3.25 9.02 -13.14
C MET A 505 -2.62 8.04 -12.15
N ASP A 506 -3.45 7.36 -11.36
CA ASP A 506 -2.95 6.47 -10.29
C ASP A 506 -2.23 5.22 -10.84
N ASP A 507 -2.44 4.90 -12.11
CA ASP A 507 -1.82 3.79 -12.83
C ASP A 507 -0.53 4.20 -13.59
N LEU A 508 0.07 5.36 -13.27
CA LEU A 508 1.30 5.87 -13.90
C LEU A 508 2.42 4.82 -14.01
N LEU A 509 2.61 4.02 -12.96
CA LEU A 509 3.62 2.96 -12.84
C LEU A 509 3.01 1.54 -12.83
N ALA A 510 1.75 1.40 -13.25
CA ALA A 510 1.08 0.11 -13.29
C ALA A 510 1.53 -0.75 -14.49
N GLU A 511 1.23 -2.04 -14.44
CA GLU A 511 1.49 -2.95 -15.55
C GLU A 511 0.63 -2.59 -16.78
N LYS A 512 1.22 -2.72 -17.98
CA LYS A 512 0.60 -2.38 -19.27
C LYS A 512 -0.82 -2.93 -19.47
N THR A 513 -1.06 -4.17 -19.02
CA THR A 513 -2.38 -4.83 -19.12
C THR A 513 -3.43 -4.15 -18.23
N LEU A 514 -3.06 -3.78 -17.00
CA LEU A 514 -3.92 -3.06 -16.07
C LEU A 514 -4.19 -1.64 -16.57
N SER A 515 -3.14 -0.90 -16.99
CA SER A 515 -3.29 0.44 -17.56
C SER A 515 -4.19 0.44 -18.80
N GLY A 516 -4.13 -0.61 -19.62
CA GLY A 516 -5.06 -0.81 -20.74
C GLY A 516 -6.53 -0.91 -20.31
N LYS A 517 -6.84 -1.72 -19.28
CA LYS A 517 -8.20 -1.82 -18.72
C LYS A 517 -8.69 -0.48 -18.17
N ILE A 518 -7.84 0.23 -17.43
CA ILE A 518 -8.17 1.53 -16.83
C ILE A 518 -8.41 2.58 -17.93
N LYS A 519 -7.61 2.58 -18.99
CA LYS A 519 -7.79 3.48 -20.15
C LYS A 519 -9.15 3.29 -20.82
N GLU A 520 -9.65 2.06 -20.93
CA GLU A 520 -11.00 1.79 -21.43
C GLU A 520 -12.10 2.34 -20.51
N LEU A 521 -11.93 2.22 -19.19
CA LEU A 521 -12.85 2.80 -18.22
C LEU A 521 -12.85 4.34 -18.29
N ARG A 522 -11.69 4.95 -18.53
CA ARG A 522 -11.56 6.40 -18.70
C ARG A 522 -12.27 6.97 -19.92
N LYS A 523 -12.68 6.14 -20.89
CA LYS A 523 -13.56 6.58 -21.99
C LYS A 523 -14.95 6.99 -21.51
N LYS A 524 -15.41 6.43 -20.38
CA LYS A 524 -16.71 6.75 -19.76
C LYS A 524 -16.59 7.82 -18.69
N ASP A 525 -15.50 7.79 -17.94
CA ASP A 525 -15.18 8.78 -16.89
C ASP A 525 -13.71 9.18 -17.00
N ARG A 526 -13.45 10.34 -17.61
CA ARG A 526 -12.10 10.83 -17.90
C ARG A 526 -11.18 10.84 -16.67
N LEU A 527 -11.73 11.11 -15.49
CA LEU A 527 -11.00 11.25 -14.23
C LEU A 527 -11.00 9.98 -13.38
N TYR A 528 -11.47 8.86 -13.93
CA TYR A 528 -11.45 7.57 -13.26
C TYR A 528 -10.02 7.19 -12.82
N LEU A 529 -9.86 6.82 -11.54
CA LEU A 529 -8.56 6.53 -10.90
C LEU A 529 -7.53 7.64 -11.10
N THR A 530 -7.87 8.83 -10.65
CA THR A 530 -6.96 9.97 -10.62
C THR A 530 -6.98 10.60 -9.22
N SER A 531 -5.81 11.02 -8.75
CA SER A 531 -5.66 11.62 -7.43
C SER A 531 -4.67 12.79 -7.45
N LYS A 532 -4.77 13.68 -6.46
CA LYS A 532 -3.79 14.76 -6.29
C LYS A 532 -2.51 14.14 -5.72
N ASN A 533 -1.40 14.29 -6.42
CA ASN A 533 -0.10 13.68 -6.11
C ASN A 533 0.97 14.77 -5.92
N ILE A 534 2.00 14.46 -5.12
CA ILE A 534 3.27 15.19 -5.12
C ILE A 534 4.32 14.34 -5.81
N LEU A 535 5.10 14.96 -6.69
CA LEU A 535 6.15 14.34 -7.48
C LEU A 535 7.38 15.24 -7.47
N THR A 536 8.58 14.71 -7.26
CA THR A 536 9.80 15.48 -7.52
C THR A 536 10.06 15.60 -9.02
N GLY A 537 10.35 16.81 -9.47
CA GLY A 537 10.28 17.20 -10.87
C GLY A 537 8.86 17.59 -11.27
N THR A 538 8.52 17.37 -12.53
CA THR A 538 7.19 17.60 -13.10
C THR A 538 6.77 16.35 -13.88
N PRO A 539 5.46 16.13 -14.16
CA PRO A 539 5.04 15.00 -14.99
C PRO A 539 5.70 14.96 -16.38
N PHE A 540 6.22 16.09 -16.86
CA PHE A 540 6.89 16.22 -18.16
C PHE A 540 8.42 16.09 -18.10
N THR A 541 9.05 16.63 -17.05
CA THR A 541 10.50 16.69 -16.97
C THR A 541 11.11 15.33 -16.70
N LYS A 542 12.41 15.20 -17.01
CA LYS A 542 13.19 13.98 -16.81
C LYS A 542 14.54 14.31 -16.18
N GLY A 543 15.14 13.31 -15.56
CA GLY A 543 16.46 13.40 -14.95
C GLY A 543 16.44 14.00 -13.55
N LYS A 544 17.61 14.28 -12.97
CA LYS A 544 17.75 14.62 -11.55
C LYS A 544 16.74 15.69 -11.12
N SER A 545 15.92 15.38 -10.11
CA SER A 545 14.88 16.27 -9.58
C SER A 545 15.15 16.76 -8.16
N ILE A 546 16.08 16.08 -7.47
CA ILE A 546 16.63 16.47 -6.18
C ILE A 546 18.15 16.46 -6.29
N TYR A 547 18.77 17.58 -5.94
CA TYR A 547 20.19 17.71 -5.67
C TYR A 547 20.43 17.51 -4.17
N ILE A 548 21.44 16.69 -3.84
CA ILE A 548 21.95 16.45 -2.50
C ILE A 548 23.46 16.55 -2.59
N ASP A 549 24.06 17.39 -1.75
CA ASP A 549 25.51 17.42 -1.55
C ASP A 549 25.90 16.35 -0.53
N TYR A 550 26.33 15.18 -1.02
CA TYR A 550 26.68 14.04 -0.16
C TYR A 550 27.98 14.25 0.63
N GLU A 551 28.80 15.24 0.27
CA GLU A 551 30.02 15.59 1.00
C GLU A 551 29.72 16.44 2.24
N ASN A 552 28.56 17.10 2.27
CA ASN A 552 28.13 17.87 3.45
C ASN A 552 27.76 16.93 4.60
N LYS A 553 28.37 17.10 5.77
CA LYS A 553 28.12 16.28 6.97
C LYS A 553 26.65 16.19 7.41
N HIS A 554 25.79 17.08 6.93
CA HIS A 554 24.39 17.16 7.32
C HIS A 554 23.38 16.93 6.18
N TRP A 555 23.80 16.33 5.08
CA TRP A 555 22.91 16.05 3.94
C TRP A 555 21.71 15.17 4.32
N LYS A 556 21.87 14.30 5.33
CA LYS A 556 20.82 13.41 5.83
C LYS A 556 19.70 14.20 6.51
N GLU A 557 20.06 15.19 7.31
CA GLU A 557 19.14 16.11 7.98
C GLU A 557 18.40 16.97 6.96
N ALA A 558 19.11 17.46 5.92
CA ALA A 558 18.50 18.20 4.82
C ALA A 558 17.47 17.34 4.06
N LEU A 559 17.80 16.07 3.75
CA LEU A 559 16.86 15.15 3.10
C LEU A 559 15.62 14.88 3.97
N LYS A 560 15.80 14.64 5.28
CA LYS A 560 14.69 14.48 6.22
C LYS A 560 13.78 15.71 6.24
N SER A 561 14.37 16.91 6.31
CA SER A 561 13.60 18.17 6.31
C SER A 561 12.79 18.34 5.02
N HIS A 562 13.41 18.07 3.86
CA HIS A 562 12.70 18.12 2.59
C HIS A 562 11.53 17.13 2.52
N VAL A 563 11.72 15.89 2.97
CA VAL A 563 10.63 14.91 3.01
C VAL A 563 9.52 15.38 3.95
N ASN A 564 9.84 15.85 5.15
CA ASN A 564 8.85 16.35 6.10
C ASN A 564 8.03 17.52 5.52
N LEU A 565 8.68 18.45 4.82
CA LEU A 565 7.99 19.50 4.07
C LEU A 565 6.97 18.93 3.07
N LEU A 566 7.35 17.93 2.26
CA LEU A 566 6.44 17.34 1.29
C LEU A 566 5.27 16.64 1.99
N GLN A 567 5.49 16.00 3.14
CA GLN A 567 4.43 15.39 3.94
C GLN A 567 3.46 16.45 4.50
N ASP A 568 3.96 17.56 5.02
CA ASP A 568 3.13 18.67 5.51
C ASP A 568 2.27 19.29 4.40
N ILE A 569 2.86 19.45 3.21
CA ILE A 569 2.13 19.91 2.02
C ILE A 569 1.06 18.90 1.63
N ALA A 570 1.39 17.60 1.66
CA ALA A 570 0.46 16.54 1.30
C ALA A 570 -0.78 16.54 2.20
N ASP A 571 -0.58 16.64 3.51
CA ASP A 571 -1.66 16.71 4.50
C ASP A 571 -2.56 17.94 4.29
N LYS A 572 -1.96 19.10 4.00
CA LYS A 572 -2.72 20.35 3.77
C LYS A 572 -3.50 20.36 2.46
N ASN A 573 -3.11 19.53 1.49
CA ASN A 573 -3.66 19.52 0.13
C ASN A 573 -4.49 18.28 -0.22
N ASN A 574 -4.76 17.39 0.75
CA ASN A 574 -5.43 16.10 0.53
C ASN A 574 -4.77 15.30 -0.60
N VAL A 575 -3.44 15.19 -0.55
CA VAL A 575 -2.65 14.43 -1.53
C VAL A 575 -2.68 12.95 -1.16
N SER A 576 -2.87 12.09 -2.16
CA SER A 576 -2.98 10.64 -1.94
C SER A 576 -1.63 9.92 -1.98
N ASN A 577 -0.61 10.48 -2.64
CA ASN A 577 0.71 9.86 -2.75
C ASN A 577 1.84 10.89 -3.01
N ILE A 578 3.03 10.57 -2.49
CA ILE A 578 4.28 11.32 -2.71
C ILE A 578 5.25 10.42 -3.46
N LEU A 579 5.80 10.88 -4.58
CA LEU A 579 6.79 10.16 -5.37
C LEU A 579 8.08 10.98 -5.50
N LEU A 580 9.15 10.54 -4.83
CA LEU A 580 10.50 10.99 -5.12
C LEU A 580 11.06 10.10 -6.23
N ARG A 581 11.58 10.68 -7.30
CA ARG A 581 12.09 9.91 -8.44
C ARG A 581 13.42 10.45 -8.95
N GLU A 582 14.06 9.64 -9.80
CA GLU A 582 15.23 10.04 -10.57
C GLU A 582 16.56 9.93 -9.81
N PHE A 583 16.69 8.85 -9.01
CA PHE A 583 17.92 8.47 -8.31
C PHE A 583 18.68 7.37 -9.06
N CYS A 584 20.01 7.52 -9.16
CA CYS A 584 20.88 6.44 -9.63
C CYS A 584 21.12 5.39 -8.52
N ARG A 585 21.78 4.28 -8.88
CA ARG A 585 22.06 3.17 -7.97
C ARG A 585 22.84 3.58 -6.71
N ASP A 586 23.90 4.37 -6.87
CA ASP A 586 24.75 4.78 -5.74
C ASP A 586 24.02 5.73 -4.78
N GLN A 587 23.24 6.65 -5.34
CA GLN A 587 22.37 7.54 -4.56
C GLN A 587 21.31 6.74 -3.81
N LYS A 588 20.65 5.78 -4.49
CA LYS A 588 19.66 4.89 -3.89
C LYS A 588 20.22 4.18 -2.65
N THR A 589 21.39 3.54 -2.77
CA THR A 589 22.03 2.83 -1.65
C THR A 589 22.28 3.76 -0.45
N SER A 590 22.61 5.03 -0.71
CA SER A 590 22.88 6.01 0.35
C SER A 590 21.61 6.49 1.07
N ILE A 591 20.48 6.59 0.37
CA ILE A 591 19.25 7.21 0.89
C ILE A 591 18.17 6.21 1.32
N GLU A 592 18.20 4.96 0.86
CA GLU A 592 17.07 4.02 0.98
C GLU A 592 16.63 3.78 2.43
N GLY A 593 17.57 3.60 3.37
CA GLY A 593 17.25 3.40 4.79
C GLY A 593 16.61 4.64 5.42
N ILE A 594 17.07 5.84 5.05
CA ILE A 594 16.52 7.11 5.55
C ILE A 594 15.09 7.29 5.03
N LEU A 595 14.87 7.09 3.73
CA LEU A 595 13.56 7.25 3.11
C LEU A 595 12.56 6.21 3.61
N MET A 596 12.99 4.96 3.80
CA MET A 596 12.18 3.90 4.40
C MET A 596 11.75 4.27 5.83
N ASN A 597 12.66 4.79 6.64
CA ASN A 597 12.35 5.27 8.00
C ASN A 597 11.35 6.43 8.00
N LEU A 598 11.32 7.24 6.94
CA LEU A 598 10.34 8.32 6.74
C LEU A 598 9.02 7.85 6.10
N GLY A 599 8.87 6.54 5.85
CA GLY A 599 7.66 5.93 5.29
C GLY A 599 7.62 5.83 3.76
N LEU A 600 8.70 6.17 3.06
CA LEU A 600 8.78 6.02 1.60
C LEU A 600 9.39 4.67 1.23
N LEU A 601 8.67 3.91 0.43
CA LEU A 601 9.11 2.60 -0.06
C LEU A 601 9.69 2.71 -1.46
N GLU A 602 10.71 1.91 -1.75
CA GLU A 602 11.26 1.79 -3.10
C GLU A 602 10.17 1.38 -4.09
N VAL A 603 10.10 2.12 -5.19
CA VAL A 603 9.31 1.78 -6.38
C VAL A 603 10.23 1.66 -7.58
N GLN A 604 9.95 0.65 -8.40
CA GLN A 604 10.68 0.45 -9.64
C GLN A 604 10.21 1.46 -10.68
N LEU A 605 11.13 2.29 -11.18
CA LEU A 605 10.85 3.16 -12.32
C LEU A 605 11.29 2.48 -13.62
N PRO A 606 10.72 2.86 -14.77
CA PRO A 606 11.21 2.42 -16.07
C PRO A 606 12.69 2.80 -16.25
N HIS A 607 13.45 1.95 -16.95
CA HIS A 607 14.84 2.29 -17.31
C HIS A 607 14.86 3.59 -18.12
N ASN A 608 15.88 4.41 -17.87
CA ASN A 608 16.20 5.49 -18.78
C ASN A 608 17.14 4.98 -19.87
N LEU A 609 16.84 5.23 -21.14
CA LEU A 609 17.62 4.70 -22.27
C LEU A 609 18.54 5.79 -22.79
N VAL A 610 19.85 5.55 -22.75
CA VAL A 610 20.86 6.58 -23.02
C VAL A 610 21.88 6.08 -24.03
N VAL A 611 22.29 6.93 -24.97
CA VAL A 611 23.49 6.73 -25.78
C VAL A 611 24.59 7.59 -25.17
N ASP A 612 25.55 6.96 -24.50
CA ASP A 612 26.64 7.61 -23.78
C ASP A 612 27.99 7.60 -24.51
N ASP A 613 28.06 6.86 -25.63
CA ASP A 613 29.24 6.82 -26.48
C ASP A 613 28.91 7.41 -27.85
N MET A 614 29.23 8.70 -28.01
CA MET A 614 29.06 9.45 -29.26
C MET A 614 30.35 9.53 -30.07
N THR A 615 31.39 8.75 -29.75
CA THR A 615 32.72 8.85 -30.38
C THR A 615 32.82 8.15 -31.74
N TRP A 616 31.75 7.51 -32.22
CA TRP A 616 31.76 6.79 -33.49
C TRP A 616 31.87 7.71 -34.70
N GLU A 617 32.56 7.27 -35.76
CA GLU A 617 32.84 8.09 -36.94
C GLU A 617 31.79 7.96 -38.05
N ASN A 618 31.27 6.74 -38.27
CA ASN A 618 30.30 6.45 -39.31
C ASN A 618 29.38 5.29 -38.90
N THR A 619 28.37 4.99 -39.71
CA THR A 619 27.38 3.94 -39.43
C THR A 619 28.00 2.54 -39.26
N ASN A 620 29.11 2.23 -39.95
CA ASN A 620 29.79 0.95 -39.78
C ASN A 620 30.47 0.85 -38.42
N ASP A 621 31.08 1.92 -37.95
CA ASP A 621 31.64 2.00 -36.59
C ASP A 621 30.55 1.85 -35.53
N LEU A 622 29.42 2.58 -35.65
CA LEU A 622 28.27 2.41 -34.76
C LEU A 622 27.77 0.96 -34.73
N MET A 623 27.65 0.31 -35.90
CA MET A 623 27.25 -1.10 -35.99
C MET A 623 28.24 -2.05 -35.31
N SER A 624 29.53 -1.75 -35.34
CA SER A 624 30.57 -2.58 -34.71
C SER A 624 30.38 -2.66 -33.19
N ARG A 625 29.95 -1.54 -32.59
CA ARG A 625 29.70 -1.37 -31.13
C ARG A 625 28.40 -2.01 -30.65
N LEU A 626 27.51 -2.41 -31.56
CA LEU A 626 26.28 -3.15 -31.23
C LEU A 626 26.55 -4.65 -31.08
N SER A 627 25.75 -5.32 -30.25
CA SER A 627 25.72 -6.79 -30.20
C SER A 627 25.26 -7.39 -31.54
N GLN A 628 25.59 -8.65 -31.79
CA GLN A 628 25.22 -9.35 -33.04
C GLN A 628 23.72 -9.24 -33.36
N LYS A 629 22.86 -9.38 -32.34
CA LYS A 629 21.40 -9.26 -32.46
C LYS A 629 21.00 -7.86 -32.93
N TYR A 630 21.49 -6.81 -32.28
CA TYR A 630 21.10 -5.42 -32.61
C TYR A 630 21.72 -4.93 -33.90
N ARG A 631 22.93 -5.39 -34.23
CA ARG A 631 23.58 -5.14 -35.53
C ARG A 631 22.74 -5.68 -36.69
N TYR A 632 22.19 -6.90 -36.55
CA TYR A 632 21.28 -7.47 -37.54
C TYR A 632 20.02 -6.60 -37.72
N SER A 633 19.37 -6.22 -36.61
CA SER A 633 18.18 -5.36 -36.65
C SER A 633 18.46 -3.99 -37.27
N LEU A 634 19.54 -3.30 -36.87
CA LEU A 634 19.91 -2.01 -37.45
C LEU A 634 20.10 -2.12 -38.98
N ARG A 635 20.80 -3.16 -39.45
CA ARG A 635 21.03 -3.38 -40.88
C ARG A 635 19.74 -3.73 -41.65
N LYS A 636 18.94 -4.67 -41.14
CA LYS A 636 17.80 -5.26 -41.88
C LYS A 636 16.49 -4.49 -41.72
N GLU A 637 16.28 -3.88 -40.56
CA GLU A 637 15.00 -3.22 -40.23
C GLU A 637 15.06 -1.69 -40.41
N ILE A 638 16.23 -1.08 -40.23
CA ILE A 638 16.41 0.39 -40.27
C ILE A 638 17.14 0.82 -41.55
N LEU A 639 18.42 0.45 -41.71
CA LEU A 639 19.25 0.93 -42.83
C LEU A 639 18.71 0.52 -44.20
N LYS A 640 18.15 -0.69 -44.34
CA LYS A 640 17.54 -1.16 -45.59
C LYS A 640 16.41 -0.24 -46.07
N ARG A 641 15.72 0.43 -45.14
CA ARG A 641 14.56 1.29 -45.41
C ARG A 641 14.92 2.77 -45.43
N GLU A 642 16.14 3.16 -45.03
CA GLU A 642 16.54 4.57 -44.92
C GLU A 642 16.30 5.35 -46.23
N GLY A 643 16.55 4.73 -47.39
CA GLY A 643 16.33 5.35 -48.70
C GLY A 643 14.88 5.69 -49.04
N GLN A 644 13.89 5.09 -48.36
CA GLN A 644 12.45 5.35 -48.53
C GLN A 644 12.01 6.66 -47.88
N PHE A 645 12.81 7.19 -46.97
CA PHE A 645 12.49 8.38 -46.20
C PHE A 645 13.23 9.61 -46.73
N GLU A 646 12.56 10.74 -46.67
CA GLU A 646 13.16 12.06 -46.70
C GLU A 646 13.13 12.63 -45.28
N VAL A 647 14.23 13.25 -44.86
CA VAL A 647 14.44 13.71 -43.48
C VAL A 647 14.66 15.21 -43.50
N GLU A 648 13.81 15.94 -42.80
CA GLU A 648 13.94 17.40 -42.66
C GLU A 648 14.21 17.78 -41.20
N PHE A 649 15.14 18.73 -41.01
CA PHE A 649 15.46 19.32 -39.72
C PHE A 649 14.98 20.77 -39.72
N LYS A 650 13.74 20.97 -39.29
CA LYS A 650 13.11 22.30 -39.30
C LYS A 650 12.12 22.45 -38.17
N ARG A 651 11.96 23.67 -37.70
CA ARG A 651 10.96 24.05 -36.72
C ARG A 651 9.64 24.40 -37.42
N PRO A 652 8.48 23.97 -36.89
CA PRO A 652 7.21 24.29 -37.53
C PRO A 652 6.86 25.77 -37.35
N THR A 653 6.75 26.51 -38.45
CA THR A 653 6.45 27.95 -38.44
C THR A 653 4.99 28.26 -38.79
N GLY A 654 4.37 27.42 -39.63
CA GLY A 654 2.99 27.59 -40.06
C GLY A 654 1.99 26.99 -39.07
N LYS A 655 0.83 27.65 -38.89
CA LYS A 655 -0.24 27.17 -37.98
C LYS A 655 -0.66 25.73 -38.30
N HIS A 656 -0.89 25.41 -39.57
CA HIS A 656 -1.28 24.07 -40.01
C HIS A 656 -0.20 23.01 -39.69
N GLU A 657 1.07 23.37 -39.81
CA GLU A 657 2.20 22.48 -39.54
C GLU A 657 2.35 22.21 -38.03
N GLN A 658 2.17 23.26 -37.22
CA GLN A 658 2.15 23.18 -35.76
C GLN A 658 1.00 22.32 -35.23
N GLU A 659 -0.20 22.48 -35.80
CA GLU A 659 -1.38 21.67 -35.48
C GLU A 659 -1.18 20.22 -35.90
N TYR A 660 -0.66 19.97 -37.11
CA TYR A 660 -0.41 18.60 -37.58
C TYR A 660 0.66 17.89 -36.75
N THR A 661 1.71 18.60 -36.33
CA THR A 661 2.75 18.09 -35.42
C THR A 661 2.14 17.65 -34.09
N PHE A 662 1.20 18.43 -33.55
CA PHE A 662 0.47 18.09 -32.33
C PHE A 662 -0.45 16.87 -32.51
N GLU A 663 -1.13 16.75 -33.65
CA GLU A 663 -1.93 15.55 -33.96
C GLU A 663 -1.09 14.28 -34.07
N LEU A 664 0.11 14.35 -34.65
CA LEU A 664 1.05 13.21 -34.67
C LEU A 664 1.42 12.75 -33.25
N TYR A 665 1.61 13.68 -32.31
CA TYR A 665 1.82 13.35 -30.89
C TYR A 665 0.58 12.69 -30.28
N LYS A 666 -0.62 13.24 -30.51
CA LYS A 666 -1.89 12.70 -29.99
C LYS A 666 -2.13 11.27 -30.44
N ASN A 667 -1.78 10.95 -31.69
CA ASN A 667 -1.82 9.57 -32.19
C ASN A 667 -1.04 8.61 -31.28
N VAL A 668 0.20 8.97 -30.92
CA VAL A 668 1.05 8.14 -30.04
C VAL A 668 0.48 8.06 -28.63
N HIS A 669 0.05 9.18 -28.06
CA HIS A 669 -0.57 9.23 -26.72
C HIS A 669 -1.81 8.33 -26.63
N SER A 670 -2.67 8.37 -27.65
CA SER A 670 -3.91 7.59 -27.70
C SER A 670 -3.66 6.07 -27.69
N GLN A 671 -2.52 5.60 -28.19
CA GLN A 671 -2.15 4.18 -28.20
C GLN A 671 -1.20 3.75 -27.06
N SER A 672 -0.57 4.70 -26.38
CA SER A 672 0.37 4.40 -25.29
C SER A 672 -0.33 3.75 -24.09
N THR A 673 0.27 2.67 -23.57
CA THR A 673 -0.14 1.94 -22.36
C THR A 673 1.06 1.60 -21.46
N GLU A 674 2.27 2.04 -21.81
CA GLU A 674 3.50 1.73 -21.06
C GLU A 674 3.75 2.71 -19.90
N ILE A 675 3.26 3.95 -20.03
CA ILE A 675 3.24 4.95 -18.97
C ILE A 675 1.92 5.73 -19.12
N SER A 676 1.13 5.78 -18.06
CA SER A 676 -0.17 6.47 -18.05
C SER A 676 0.00 7.92 -17.61
N VAL A 677 -0.14 8.86 -18.56
CA VAL A 677 -0.12 10.31 -18.31
C VAL A 677 -1.26 11.00 -19.06
N PHE A 678 -1.70 12.15 -18.56
CA PHE A 678 -2.66 13.00 -19.28
C PHE A 678 -2.08 13.52 -20.61
N GLU A 679 -2.97 13.82 -21.54
CA GLU A 679 -2.61 14.51 -22.79
C GLU A 679 -2.04 15.89 -22.45
N LEU A 680 -0.88 16.22 -23.01
CA LEU A 680 -0.22 17.50 -22.77
C LEU A 680 -0.95 18.63 -23.52
N PRO A 681 -1.09 19.83 -22.93
CA PRO A 681 -1.81 20.92 -23.56
C PRO A 681 -1.06 21.47 -24.77
N TYR A 682 -1.78 21.87 -25.83
CA TYR A 682 -1.20 22.47 -27.04
C TYR A 682 -0.32 23.69 -26.75
N LYS A 683 -0.61 24.43 -25.67
CA LYS A 683 0.19 25.57 -25.18
C LYS A 683 1.66 25.18 -24.87
N LEU A 684 1.92 23.94 -24.47
CA LEU A 684 3.28 23.42 -24.30
C LEU A 684 4.02 23.38 -25.64
N PHE A 685 3.37 22.84 -26.67
CA PHE A 685 3.92 22.74 -28.02
C PHE A 685 4.20 24.11 -28.60
N GLN A 686 3.32 25.10 -28.39
CA GLN A 686 3.57 26.49 -28.78
C GLN A 686 4.85 27.06 -28.16
N LYS A 687 5.16 26.71 -26.89
CA LYS A 687 6.42 27.10 -26.24
C LYS A 687 7.61 26.36 -26.83
N MET A 688 7.49 25.06 -27.08
CA MET A 688 8.53 24.26 -27.75
C MET A 688 8.85 24.79 -29.15
N TYR A 689 7.84 25.19 -29.92
CA TYR A 689 8.03 25.78 -31.24
C TYR A 689 8.69 27.16 -31.19
N ALA A 690 8.56 27.90 -30.09
CA ALA A 690 9.20 29.21 -29.95
C ALA A 690 10.63 29.13 -29.37
N ASP A 691 10.98 28.05 -28.69
CA ASP A 691 12.22 27.92 -27.96
C ASP A 691 13.38 27.45 -28.87
N PRO A 692 14.48 28.23 -28.99
CA PRO A 692 15.61 27.90 -29.84
C PRO A 692 16.33 26.61 -29.44
N SER A 693 16.26 26.17 -28.18
CA SER A 693 16.89 24.94 -27.69
C SER A 693 16.22 23.65 -28.19
N TYR A 694 15.02 23.76 -28.77
CA TYR A 694 14.30 22.62 -29.34
C TYR A 694 14.66 22.37 -30.79
N ASP A 695 15.00 21.11 -31.08
CA ASP A 695 15.25 20.55 -32.40
C ASP A 695 14.12 19.60 -32.80
N PHE A 696 13.82 19.60 -34.10
CA PHE A 696 12.68 18.90 -34.68
C PHE A 696 13.14 18.11 -35.90
N ILE A 697 12.85 16.82 -35.89
CA ILE A 697 13.17 15.91 -36.99
C ILE A 697 11.85 15.43 -37.58
N TYR A 698 11.60 15.72 -38.86
CA TYR A 698 10.45 15.21 -39.59
C TYR A 698 10.86 14.11 -40.56
N LEU A 699 10.06 13.05 -40.63
CA LEU A 699 10.21 12.01 -41.64
C LEU A 699 9.06 12.08 -42.64
N TYR A 700 9.39 12.06 -43.92
CA TYR A 700 8.47 11.99 -45.04
C TYR A 700 8.70 10.68 -45.81
N LEU A 701 7.65 10.14 -46.43
CA LEU A 701 7.76 8.98 -47.33
C LEU A 701 7.71 9.45 -48.78
N LYS A 702 8.82 9.28 -49.52
CA LYS A 702 9.03 9.86 -50.86
C LYS A 702 7.93 9.60 -51.88
N GLU A 703 7.27 8.44 -51.78
CA GLU A 703 6.28 7.99 -52.77
C GLU A 703 4.90 7.72 -52.15
N ALA A 704 4.71 7.95 -50.84
CA ALA A 704 3.52 7.51 -50.11
C ALA A 704 2.81 8.60 -49.29
N SER A 705 3.45 9.74 -49.00
CA SER A 705 2.83 10.84 -48.27
C SER A 705 3.53 12.17 -48.49
N GLU A 706 2.77 13.21 -48.84
CA GLU A 706 3.23 14.60 -48.87
C GLU A 706 3.33 15.23 -47.46
N LYS A 707 2.70 14.61 -46.46
CA LYS A 707 2.75 15.02 -45.05
C LYS A 707 3.79 14.21 -44.28
N PRO A 708 4.38 14.77 -43.20
CA PRO A 708 5.32 14.01 -42.41
C PRO A 708 4.63 12.85 -41.69
N VAL A 709 5.20 11.65 -41.79
CA VAL A 709 4.68 10.43 -41.17
C VAL A 709 5.21 10.20 -39.76
N ALA A 710 6.25 10.94 -39.35
CA ALA A 710 6.77 10.93 -38.00
C ALA A 710 7.46 12.25 -37.66
N VAL A 711 7.46 12.61 -36.38
CA VAL A 711 8.18 13.76 -35.84
C VAL A 711 8.84 13.41 -34.51
N MET A 712 10.09 13.84 -34.31
CA MET A 712 10.80 13.76 -33.04
C MET A 712 11.08 15.18 -32.56
N MET A 713 10.64 15.46 -31.33
CA MET A 713 10.80 16.75 -30.67
C MET A 713 11.78 16.58 -29.52
N SER A 714 12.93 17.24 -29.64
CA SER A 714 14.05 17.06 -28.72
C SER A 714 14.57 18.40 -28.23
N GLN A 715 15.18 18.40 -27.07
CA GLN A 715 15.78 19.60 -26.49
C GLN A 715 17.26 19.40 -26.23
N ILE A 716 18.06 20.38 -26.60
CA ILE A 716 19.51 20.37 -26.39
C ILE A 716 19.83 21.19 -25.14
N ILE A 717 20.45 20.55 -24.14
CA ILE A 717 20.82 21.16 -22.86
C ILE A 717 22.25 20.72 -22.57
N ASP A 718 23.19 21.67 -22.40
CA ASP A 718 24.61 21.40 -22.11
C ASP A 718 25.22 20.27 -22.95
N ASN A 719 25.09 20.34 -24.28
CA ASN A 719 25.55 19.32 -25.24
C ASN A 719 24.93 17.93 -25.08
N ILE A 720 23.83 17.80 -24.33
CA ILE A 720 23.03 16.58 -24.22
C ILE A 720 21.77 16.73 -25.06
N TYR A 721 21.55 15.77 -25.96
CA TYR A 721 20.38 15.72 -26.81
C TYR A 721 19.26 14.93 -26.11
N ASN A 722 18.22 15.61 -25.63
CA ASN A 722 17.14 15.01 -24.85
C ASN A 722 15.90 14.78 -25.73
N ALA A 723 15.63 13.54 -26.12
CA ALA A 723 14.42 13.18 -26.86
C ALA A 723 13.21 13.22 -25.91
N GLN A 724 12.32 14.21 -26.10
CA GLN A 724 11.21 14.44 -25.19
C GLN A 724 9.92 13.77 -25.65
N LEU A 725 9.51 14.02 -26.90
CA LEU A 725 8.23 13.58 -27.46
C LEU A 725 8.43 13.06 -28.89
N VAL A 726 7.63 12.05 -29.24
CA VAL A 726 7.54 11.50 -30.59
C VAL A 726 6.09 11.54 -31.06
N GLY A 727 5.90 11.85 -32.34
CA GLY A 727 4.63 11.75 -33.03
C GLY A 727 4.73 10.80 -34.23
N LEU A 728 3.67 10.04 -34.50
CA LEU A 728 3.63 9.03 -35.56
C LEU A 728 2.27 9.04 -36.25
N ASP A 729 2.28 8.81 -37.56
CA ASP A 729 1.10 8.41 -38.31
C ASP A 729 1.03 6.88 -38.37
N TYR A 730 0.07 6.29 -37.65
CA TYR A 730 -0.07 4.83 -37.57
C TYR A 730 -0.56 4.17 -38.85
N ASN A 731 -1.04 4.93 -39.84
CA ASN A 731 -1.33 4.40 -41.17
C ASN A 731 -0.05 3.89 -41.85
N TYR A 732 1.10 4.50 -41.53
CA TYR A 732 2.40 4.16 -42.13
C TYR A 732 3.40 3.57 -41.13
N ALA A 733 3.27 3.89 -39.83
CA ALA A 733 4.31 3.63 -38.83
C ALA A 733 4.77 2.16 -38.74
N ARG A 734 3.84 1.20 -38.83
CA ARG A 734 4.15 -0.24 -38.71
C ARG A 734 4.75 -0.81 -39.99
N GLU A 735 4.15 -0.51 -41.13
CA GLU A 735 4.56 -1.05 -42.44
C GLU A 735 5.95 -0.57 -42.86
N TYR A 736 6.22 0.73 -42.65
CA TYR A 736 7.46 1.37 -43.06
C TYR A 736 8.50 1.44 -41.94
N GLY A 737 8.13 1.10 -40.69
CA GLY A 737 9.04 1.12 -39.56
C GLY A 737 9.44 2.53 -39.09
N CYS A 738 8.55 3.52 -39.24
CA CYS A 738 8.84 4.94 -39.02
C CYS A 738 9.44 5.24 -37.64
N TYR A 739 8.99 4.56 -36.58
CA TYR A 739 9.53 4.76 -35.23
C TYR A 739 11.01 4.36 -35.12
N LYS A 740 11.40 3.24 -35.74
CA LYS A 740 12.80 2.78 -35.71
C LYS A 740 13.69 3.73 -36.51
N GLN A 741 13.16 4.20 -37.65
CA GLN A 741 13.86 5.14 -38.50
C GLN A 741 14.07 6.49 -37.79
N ILE A 742 13.05 7.03 -37.13
CA ILE A 742 13.18 8.34 -36.48
C ILE A 742 14.12 8.30 -35.28
N LEU A 743 14.16 7.18 -34.54
CA LEU A 743 15.16 6.95 -33.50
C LEU A 743 16.59 6.97 -34.07
N TYR A 744 16.81 6.33 -35.22
CA TYR A 744 18.12 6.32 -35.86
C TYR A 744 18.52 7.72 -36.37
N GLN A 745 17.60 8.45 -36.99
CA GLN A 745 17.86 9.84 -37.40
C GLN A 745 18.11 10.76 -36.20
N THR A 746 17.49 10.49 -35.05
CA THR A 746 17.77 11.18 -33.79
C THR A 746 19.23 11.01 -33.37
N VAL A 747 19.77 9.79 -33.45
CA VAL A 747 21.17 9.50 -33.11
C VAL A 747 22.13 10.20 -34.09
N LYS A 748 21.84 10.18 -35.39
CA LYS A 748 22.63 10.90 -36.40
C LYS A 748 22.60 12.41 -36.19
N ARG A 749 21.43 12.98 -35.89
CA ARG A 749 21.24 14.41 -35.67
C ARG A 749 22.01 14.90 -34.45
N ALA A 750 21.92 14.18 -33.34
CA ALA A 750 22.69 14.50 -32.14
C ALA A 750 24.21 14.49 -32.39
N LYS A 751 24.71 13.49 -33.13
CA LYS A 751 26.13 13.42 -33.54
C LYS A 751 26.54 14.59 -34.42
N TYR A 752 25.72 14.95 -35.41
CA TYR A 752 25.96 16.08 -36.30
C TYR A 752 26.04 17.41 -35.53
N LEU A 753 25.20 17.57 -34.49
CA LEU A 753 25.20 18.75 -33.63
C LEU A 753 26.30 18.73 -32.55
N GLY A 754 27.20 17.74 -32.56
CA GLY A 754 28.31 17.65 -31.62
C GLY A 754 27.89 17.31 -30.19
N CYS A 755 26.71 16.72 -29.98
CA CYS A 755 26.25 16.33 -28.66
C CYS A 755 27.09 15.16 -28.11
N GLU A 756 27.47 15.25 -26.84
CA GLU A 756 28.28 14.24 -26.16
C GLU A 756 27.46 13.01 -25.75
N LYS A 757 26.14 13.19 -25.58
CA LYS A 757 25.23 12.19 -25.05
C LYS A 757 23.81 12.38 -25.59
N ILE A 758 23.06 11.29 -25.67
CA ILE A 758 21.63 11.30 -26.01
C ILE A 758 20.83 10.65 -24.88
N ASP A 759 19.81 11.34 -24.39
CA ASP A 759 18.78 10.77 -23.53
C ASP A 759 17.54 10.44 -24.40
N LEU A 760 17.30 9.14 -24.60
CA LEU A 760 16.14 8.64 -25.36
C LEU A 760 14.93 8.34 -24.46
N ALA A 761 14.98 8.71 -23.18
CA ALA A 761 13.91 8.58 -22.21
C ALA A 761 13.42 7.14 -21.94
N TYR A 762 12.34 7.06 -21.16
CA TYR A 762 11.62 5.84 -20.78
C TYR A 762 10.95 5.14 -21.97
N THR A 763 10.67 3.85 -21.82
CA THR A 763 9.90 2.97 -22.73
C THR A 763 10.63 2.49 -24.00
N ALA A 764 10.02 1.53 -24.71
CA ALA A 764 10.52 0.99 -25.98
C ALA A 764 11.99 0.51 -25.95
N ASP A 765 12.43 -0.09 -24.84
CA ASP A 765 13.80 -0.54 -24.58
C ASP A 765 14.42 -1.31 -25.75
N MET A 766 13.65 -2.24 -26.34
CA MET A 766 14.13 -3.09 -27.43
C MET A 766 14.46 -2.30 -28.69
N GLU A 767 13.67 -1.28 -29.01
CA GLU A 767 13.85 -0.47 -30.21
C GLU A 767 15.00 0.52 -30.04
N LYS A 768 15.12 1.14 -28.86
CA LYS A 768 16.20 2.07 -28.55
C LYS A 768 17.58 1.38 -28.47
N LYS A 769 17.64 0.13 -27.99
CA LYS A 769 18.87 -0.68 -28.02
C LYS A 769 19.39 -0.94 -29.44
N LYS A 770 18.53 -0.94 -30.47
CA LYS A 770 18.94 -1.12 -31.87
C LYS A 770 19.75 0.06 -32.42
N VAL A 771 19.62 1.23 -31.81
CA VAL A 771 20.36 2.45 -32.20
C VAL A 771 21.49 2.80 -31.22
N GLY A 772 21.90 1.85 -30.37
CA GLY A 772 23.04 2.01 -29.47
C GLY A 772 22.70 2.45 -28.04
N ALA A 773 21.42 2.57 -27.69
CA ALA A 773 21.03 2.96 -26.35
C ALA A 773 21.28 1.83 -25.33
N LYS A 774 21.77 2.21 -24.15
CA LYS A 774 21.93 1.33 -23.00
C LYS A 774 20.90 1.70 -21.92
N PRO A 775 20.28 0.72 -21.25
CA PRO A 775 19.43 1.00 -20.10
C PRO A 775 20.27 1.47 -18.93
N LYS A 776 19.84 2.56 -18.30
CA LYS A 776 20.33 3.03 -17.01
C LYS A 776 19.20 2.83 -16.00
N ASP A 777 19.53 2.13 -14.91
CA ASP A 777 18.60 1.94 -13.80
C ASP A 777 18.23 3.28 -13.20
N ASN A 778 16.95 3.42 -12.90
CA ASN A 778 16.40 4.59 -12.26
C ASN A 778 15.50 4.15 -11.10
N PHE A 779 15.68 4.76 -9.94
CA PHE A 779 14.98 4.38 -8.73
C PHE A 779 14.07 5.51 -8.26
N GLY A 780 12.93 5.13 -7.71
CA GLY A 780 11.99 6.03 -7.06
C GLY A 780 11.63 5.52 -5.67
N PHE A 781 11.08 6.42 -4.87
CA PHE A 781 10.58 6.15 -3.54
C PHE A 781 9.19 6.78 -3.42
N ALA A 782 8.20 5.97 -3.10
CA ALA A 782 6.82 6.40 -3.02
C ALA A 782 6.24 6.18 -1.62
N MET A 783 5.34 7.06 -1.21
CA MET A 783 4.55 6.92 0.00
C MET A 783 3.08 7.11 -0.32
N ALA A 784 2.34 6.01 -0.26
CA ALA A 784 0.89 6.02 -0.32
C ALA A 784 0.32 6.53 1.01
N LEU A 785 -0.50 7.57 0.93
CA LEU A 785 -1.18 8.20 2.08
C LEU A 785 -2.61 7.70 2.24
N GLU A 786 -3.24 7.28 1.13
CA GLU A 786 -4.58 6.68 1.09
C GLU A 786 -4.57 5.40 0.24
N HIS A 787 -5.42 4.42 0.57
CA HIS A 787 -5.43 3.10 -0.09
C HIS A 787 -6.49 2.96 -1.20
N ASP A 788 -7.39 3.93 -1.37
CA ASP A 788 -8.59 3.75 -2.21
C ASP A 788 -8.26 3.42 -3.67
N SER A 789 -7.32 4.14 -4.29
CA SER A 789 -6.89 3.87 -5.67
C SER A 789 -6.16 2.55 -5.83
N TYR A 790 -5.31 2.19 -4.86
CA TYR A 790 -4.61 0.89 -4.88
C TYR A 790 -5.60 -0.27 -4.81
N VAL A 791 -6.60 -0.14 -3.95
CA VAL A 791 -7.67 -1.10 -3.73
C VAL A 791 -8.48 -1.32 -5.01
N GLU A 792 -8.88 -0.25 -5.67
CA GLU A 792 -9.63 -0.33 -6.91
C GLU A 792 -8.76 -0.90 -8.06
N MET A 793 -7.48 -0.53 -8.16
CA MET A 793 -6.55 -1.16 -9.10
C MET A 793 -6.37 -2.67 -8.85
N GLN A 794 -6.32 -3.11 -7.60
CA GLN A 794 -6.26 -4.55 -7.26
C GLN A 794 -7.54 -5.30 -7.62
N SER A 795 -8.69 -4.64 -7.58
CA SER A 795 -9.95 -5.22 -8.07
C SER A 795 -9.96 -5.41 -9.59
N LEU A 796 -9.26 -4.54 -10.33
CA LEU A 796 -9.17 -4.57 -11.80
C LEU A 796 -8.10 -5.51 -12.36
N LYS A 797 -7.04 -5.81 -11.59
CA LYS A 797 -6.03 -6.81 -11.95
C LYS A 797 -6.70 -8.16 -12.19
#